data_AF-A0A965T852-F1
#
_entry.id   AF-A0A965T852-F1
#
_cell.length_a   1.000
_cell.length_b   1.000
_cell.length_c   1.000
_cell.angle_alpha   90.00
_cell.angle_beta   90.00
_cell.angle_gamma   90.00
#
_symmetry.space_group_name_H-M   'P 1'
#
loop_
_entity.id
_entity.type
_entity.pdbx_description
1 polymer ?
#
loop_
_entity_poly.entity_id
_entity_poly.type
_entity_poly.pdbx_seq_one_letter_code
_entity_poly.pdbx_strand_id
1 'polypeptide(L)'
;MKKIIMAVLLIIPVIVILVINVSGLIISSAVALDVENIILTHEGIALTSCELNLEDYANKTYNIGVEYYPRIALNTAMLWTSSDTEIAEVHEGKVTLKNYGSVDITAMSVSNNNAKASCTLYIGGQTLRNIRILTYGRFDEGNLSIKKYEQLQLEGAITPSGALGNNKVIWSSNNSNIVSVDANGVITAKTAGTATITASAANTLGTVTKSITVTVAGEALIKQSSVYTQNSSVDIAGYINAATYSVSITGGTLNGTSVTTSDTATLTFSAGGETAIMTVHKILSEKILIENLDLLKNGMWAKGNYIATNSANIILTAITALGSARNIEWHSSNSAIVNIVNGRLYTGATSGEVELTARATNCIDATITVNVLTPVTYFRLDQNINNDKLGLAQSKVIGSQSMVDGEIVNSVRLGIASVYPANAAQMFEFKSSNLSRATVDNNGNIVFSSYAIGQPVTITATPIFSTISAIASYTFNVVDGVNIGMGMANIYDETQNIMPSYAPYYDMHKVIDDTDYAVVLHTDVYMPSIGAGGEAFSNFTNSIFGNGHKLDGQFYSDSPKSRLLYWYLGTGANALSDNATIIIENLNVQAYKPTSDDSKEAFTSLIEKGGGPVCVEGARSEGQKFNIDFKFCLFQYAYSHLDFTAGDILVEGCIFRNNSATAITVQFCENDAANVTVKNCIFSNAIAPIGVILGDVNKVVKMQKNYVLKSSKFTYEGDNYIYNWKKVDEIRMDMLPSVPDNATFNALVYQINNMLSDFLRTVFTLKVNSDIMYYYEGSNYVNMGFLVLGLWYNANPQINPASYSEEGVNIHIDEDKYWLKQMDISGMPVMQNPLIRSLGILPENYAYVLNQRDKDGSYNTKPNETYNIDYKTYNRLHGENSN
;
A
#
# COMPACT_ATOMS: atom_id res chain seq x y z
N MET A 1 -3.98 -32.88 -79.52
CA MET A 1 -3.84 -33.32 -78.11
C MET A 1 -2.48 -32.98 -77.49
N LYS A 2 -1.32 -33.32 -78.08
CA LYS A 2 0.00 -32.98 -77.49
C LYS A 2 0.26 -31.47 -77.26
N LYS A 3 -0.19 -30.60 -78.18
CA LYS A 3 -0.04 -29.13 -78.02
C LYS A 3 -0.95 -28.52 -76.94
N ILE A 4 -2.09 -29.15 -76.63
CA ILE A 4 -3.02 -28.70 -75.58
C ILE A 4 -2.53 -29.17 -74.20
N ILE A 5 -2.00 -30.39 -74.11
CA ILE A 5 -1.41 -30.93 -72.87
C ILE A 5 -0.14 -30.16 -72.48
N MET A 6 0.70 -29.77 -73.45
CA MET A 6 1.85 -28.89 -73.17
C MET A 6 1.44 -27.48 -72.73
N ALA A 7 0.37 -26.91 -73.30
CA ALA A 7 -0.15 -25.61 -72.88
C ALA A 7 -0.73 -25.65 -71.45
N VAL A 8 -1.44 -26.74 -71.08
CA VAL A 8 -1.98 -26.93 -69.73
C VAL A 8 -0.87 -27.20 -68.69
N LEU A 9 0.17 -27.97 -69.04
CA LEU A 9 1.33 -28.18 -68.16
C LEU A 9 2.18 -26.91 -67.94
N LEU A 10 2.19 -25.98 -68.90
CA LEU A 10 2.85 -24.67 -68.77
C LEU A 10 2.03 -23.66 -67.95
N ILE A 11 0.72 -23.82 -67.87
CA ILE A 11 -0.19 -22.93 -67.13
C ILE A 11 -0.28 -23.31 -65.64
N ILE A 12 -0.07 -24.59 -65.27
CA ILE A 12 -0.15 -25.06 -63.88
C ILE A 12 0.86 -24.35 -62.94
N PRO A 13 2.15 -24.15 -63.26
CA PRO A 13 3.07 -23.40 -62.39
C PRO A 13 2.68 -21.92 -62.28
N VAL A 14 2.13 -21.33 -63.34
CA VAL A 14 1.69 -19.92 -63.37
C VAL A 14 0.43 -19.73 -62.52
N ILE A 15 -0.51 -20.68 -62.53
CA ILE A 15 -1.67 -20.69 -61.63
C ILE A 15 -1.25 -20.94 -60.18
N VAL A 16 -0.27 -21.81 -59.92
CA VAL A 16 0.28 -22.01 -58.57
C VAL A 16 0.98 -20.76 -58.05
N ILE A 17 1.73 -20.03 -58.90
CA ILE A 17 2.35 -18.74 -58.54
C ILE A 17 1.29 -17.63 -58.37
N LEU A 18 0.21 -17.61 -59.16
CA LEU A 18 -0.90 -16.66 -58.98
C LEU A 18 -1.69 -16.95 -57.70
N VAL A 19 -1.90 -18.21 -57.33
CA VAL A 19 -2.57 -18.60 -56.09
C VAL A 19 -1.68 -18.35 -54.88
N ILE A 20 -0.36 -18.49 -54.99
CA ILE A 20 0.60 -18.09 -53.95
C ILE A 20 0.64 -16.56 -53.80
N ASN A 21 0.55 -15.79 -54.89
CA ASN A 21 0.53 -14.32 -54.83
C ASN A 21 -0.81 -13.72 -54.34
N VAL A 22 -1.94 -14.40 -54.55
CA VAL A 22 -3.26 -13.93 -54.05
C VAL A 22 -3.55 -14.43 -52.62
N SER A 23 -2.76 -15.38 -52.09
CA SER A 23 -2.86 -15.86 -50.70
C SER A 23 -1.77 -15.33 -49.76
N GLY A 24 -0.69 -14.73 -50.27
CA GLY A 24 0.40 -14.13 -49.48
C GLY A 24 0.43 -12.60 -49.47
N LEU A 25 -0.19 -11.94 -50.46
CA LEU A 25 -0.49 -10.51 -50.43
C LEU A 25 -1.90 -10.24 -49.89
N ILE A 26 -2.15 -10.73 -48.66
CA ILE A 26 -2.72 -9.89 -47.59
C ILE A 26 -1.63 -9.74 -46.49
N ILE A 27 -0.38 -9.63 -46.93
CA ILE A 27 0.71 -9.01 -46.20
C ILE A 27 1.36 -8.02 -47.17
N SER A 28 0.70 -6.88 -47.41
CA SER A 28 1.43 -5.64 -47.74
C SER A 28 1.55 -4.87 -46.44
N SER A 29 2.70 -5.03 -45.80
CA SER A 29 3.19 -4.09 -44.81
C SER A 29 3.19 -2.69 -45.43
N ALA A 30 2.32 -1.80 -44.94
CA ALA A 30 2.76 -0.43 -44.82
C ALA A 30 3.97 -0.49 -43.86
N VAL A 31 5.18 -0.33 -44.36
CA VAL A 31 6.32 -0.06 -43.48
C VAL A 31 5.95 1.23 -42.75
N ALA A 32 5.78 1.15 -41.43
CA ALA A 32 5.53 2.32 -40.61
C ALA A 32 6.68 3.31 -40.81
N LEU A 33 6.41 4.54 -41.27
CA LEU A 33 7.40 5.61 -41.26
C LEU A 33 7.51 6.13 -39.82
N ASP A 34 8.73 6.07 -39.28
CA ASP A 34 9.02 6.44 -37.89
C ASP A 34 9.33 7.94 -37.76
N VAL A 35 9.12 8.52 -36.58
CA VAL A 35 9.45 9.92 -36.30
C VAL A 35 10.97 10.13 -36.23
N GLU A 36 11.50 11.18 -36.86
CA GLU A 36 12.94 11.47 -36.93
C GLU A 36 13.39 12.70 -36.11
N ASN A 37 12.52 13.70 -35.91
CA ASN A 37 12.83 14.91 -35.14
C ASN A 37 11.60 15.46 -34.39
N ILE A 38 11.82 16.12 -33.23
CA ILE A 38 10.79 16.57 -32.28
C ILE A 38 11.07 18.02 -31.83
N ILE A 39 10.02 18.86 -31.74
CA ILE A 39 10.06 20.21 -31.15
C ILE A 39 8.94 20.33 -30.11
N LEU A 40 9.26 20.77 -28.90
CA LEU A 40 8.29 21.05 -27.84
C LEU A 40 7.69 22.44 -27.99
N THR A 41 6.38 22.59 -27.80
CA THR A 41 5.67 23.86 -27.93
C THR A 41 4.66 24.07 -26.80
N HIS A 42 4.33 25.32 -26.46
CA HIS A 42 3.17 25.65 -25.62
C HIS A 42 2.37 26.74 -26.35
N GLU A 43 1.07 26.52 -26.50
CA GLU A 43 0.16 27.43 -27.24
C GLU A 43 0.68 27.82 -28.65
N GLY A 44 1.43 26.91 -29.29
CA GLY A 44 1.97 27.08 -30.65
C GLY A 44 3.35 27.72 -30.74
N ILE A 45 4.01 28.04 -29.62
CA ILE A 45 5.36 28.65 -29.59
C ILE A 45 6.38 27.60 -29.15
N ALA A 46 7.53 27.53 -29.83
CA ALA A 46 8.63 26.63 -29.48
C ALA A 46 9.18 26.93 -28.08
N LEU A 47 9.30 25.88 -27.26
CA LEU A 47 9.62 25.97 -25.84
C LEU A 47 11.06 25.52 -25.57
N THR A 48 11.82 26.34 -24.84
CA THR A 48 13.14 25.97 -24.29
C THR A 48 13.17 26.04 -22.76
N SER A 49 12.66 27.11 -22.14
CA SER A 49 12.40 27.20 -20.69
C SER A 49 11.26 28.18 -20.31
N CYS A 50 10.62 28.00 -19.14
CA CYS A 50 9.50 28.83 -18.68
C CYS A 50 9.27 28.79 -17.14
N GLU A 51 8.72 29.86 -16.53
CA GLU A 51 8.35 29.93 -15.10
C GLU A 51 6.83 29.82 -14.91
N LEU A 52 6.40 29.05 -13.90
CA LEU A 52 5.01 28.64 -13.65
C LEU A 52 4.64 28.74 -12.16
N ASN A 53 3.38 29.06 -11.84
CA ASN A 53 2.84 28.99 -10.48
C ASN A 53 2.00 27.72 -10.28
N LEU A 54 2.35 26.91 -9.27
CA LEU A 54 1.66 25.64 -9.00
C LEU A 54 0.16 25.81 -8.75
N GLU A 55 -0.26 26.95 -8.21
CA GLU A 55 -1.64 27.21 -7.80
C GLU A 55 -2.48 27.96 -8.86
N ASP A 56 -1.85 28.65 -9.82
CA ASP A 56 -2.54 29.44 -10.86
C ASP A 56 -3.03 28.58 -12.05
N TYR A 57 -2.42 27.42 -12.29
CA TYR A 57 -2.89 26.49 -13.33
C TYR A 57 -4.07 25.68 -12.80
N ALA A 58 -5.28 26.03 -13.27
CA ALA A 58 -6.53 25.36 -12.89
C ALA A 58 -6.37 23.83 -13.02
N ASN A 59 -6.49 23.12 -11.89
CA ASN A 59 -6.33 21.67 -11.74
C ASN A 59 -4.91 21.11 -12.00
N LYS A 60 -3.86 21.92 -11.79
CA LYS A 60 -2.45 21.50 -11.68
C LYS A 60 -1.82 20.96 -12.96
N THR A 61 -2.29 21.35 -14.15
CA THR A 61 -1.77 20.80 -15.41
C THR A 61 -1.39 21.89 -16.41
N TYR A 62 -0.21 21.76 -17.00
CA TYR A 62 0.42 22.61 -18.00
C TYR A 62 0.67 21.77 -19.26
N ASN A 63 0.16 22.18 -20.42
CA ASN A 63 0.23 21.35 -21.64
C ASN A 63 1.41 21.75 -22.52
N ILE A 64 2.27 20.79 -22.84
CA ILE A 64 3.35 20.91 -23.82
C ILE A 64 2.96 20.09 -25.05
N GLY A 65 2.75 20.76 -26.17
CA GLY A 65 2.54 20.15 -27.46
C GLY A 65 3.84 19.67 -28.10
N VAL A 66 3.74 18.72 -29.01
CA VAL A 66 4.88 18.23 -29.80
C VAL A 66 4.60 18.43 -31.28
N GLU A 67 5.54 19.08 -31.96
CA GLU A 67 5.66 18.99 -33.41
C GLU A 67 6.71 17.94 -33.78
N TYR A 68 6.36 17.01 -34.66
CA TYR A 68 7.25 15.94 -35.11
C TYR A 68 7.43 15.96 -36.62
N TYR A 69 8.60 15.52 -37.08
CA TYR A 69 8.97 15.50 -38.49
C TYR A 69 9.58 14.13 -38.88
N PRO A 70 9.24 13.57 -40.06
CA PRO A 70 8.24 14.09 -41.01
C PRO A 70 6.79 13.94 -40.49
N ARG A 71 5.90 14.90 -40.80
CA ARG A 71 4.50 14.92 -40.29
C ARG A 71 3.61 13.76 -40.78
N ILE A 72 4.11 12.96 -41.72
CA ILE A 72 3.44 11.78 -42.27
C ILE A 72 3.82 10.47 -41.55
N ALA A 73 4.61 10.55 -40.47
CA ALA A 73 4.96 9.40 -39.65
C ALA A 73 3.69 8.68 -39.17
N LEU A 74 3.68 7.35 -39.28
CA LEU A 74 2.50 6.53 -39.00
C LEU A 74 2.37 6.20 -37.51
N ASN A 75 3.49 6.10 -36.80
CA ASN A 75 3.54 5.99 -35.35
C ASN A 75 4.11 7.28 -34.75
N THR A 76 3.23 8.08 -34.16
CA THR A 76 3.57 9.39 -33.58
C THR A 76 3.52 9.34 -32.05
N ALA A 77 3.48 8.15 -31.46
CA ALA A 77 3.48 7.97 -30.02
C ALA A 77 4.80 8.47 -29.44
N MET A 78 4.70 9.27 -28.37
CA MET A 78 5.84 9.85 -27.67
C MET A 78 5.92 9.28 -26.26
N LEU A 79 7.12 8.85 -25.87
CA LEU A 79 7.50 8.62 -24.50
C LEU A 79 7.88 9.96 -23.88
N TRP A 80 7.21 10.31 -22.79
CA TRP A 80 7.50 11.52 -22.04
C TRP A 80 8.18 11.17 -20.74
N THR A 81 9.21 11.92 -20.39
CA THR A 81 9.93 11.78 -19.14
C THR A 81 10.09 13.12 -18.47
N SER A 82 10.04 13.09 -17.15
CA SER A 82 10.41 14.21 -16.31
C SER A 82 11.73 13.89 -15.63
N SER A 83 12.63 14.86 -15.51
CA SER A 83 13.86 14.70 -14.75
C SER A 83 13.59 14.53 -13.25
N ASP A 84 12.45 15.01 -12.78
CA ASP A 84 12.00 14.89 -11.40
C ASP A 84 10.47 14.84 -11.37
N THR A 85 9.93 13.62 -11.43
CA THR A 85 8.48 13.37 -11.39
C THR A 85 7.84 13.81 -10.06
N GLU A 86 8.63 14.00 -9.00
CA GLU A 86 8.11 14.55 -7.74
C GLU A 86 7.81 16.05 -7.85
N ILE A 87 8.51 16.77 -8.74
CA ILE A 87 8.28 18.18 -9.02
C ILE A 87 7.20 18.36 -10.11
N ALA A 88 7.32 17.67 -11.24
CA ALA A 88 6.26 17.61 -12.24
C ALA A 88 6.30 16.31 -13.01
N GLU A 89 5.14 15.71 -13.22
CA GLU A 89 4.99 14.54 -14.09
C GLU A 89 4.56 14.99 -15.48
N VAL A 90 4.90 14.21 -16.48
CA VAL A 90 4.44 14.45 -17.84
C VAL A 90 3.89 13.15 -18.43
N HIS A 91 2.66 13.23 -18.94
CA HIS A 91 2.05 12.14 -19.69
C HIS A 91 1.46 12.71 -20.96
N GLU A 92 1.94 12.22 -22.10
CA GLU A 92 1.48 12.65 -23.43
C GLU A 92 1.53 14.18 -23.61
N GLY A 93 2.56 14.82 -23.06
CA GLY A 93 2.77 16.27 -23.14
C GLY A 93 1.95 17.07 -22.13
N LYS A 94 0.99 16.45 -21.44
CA LYS A 94 0.32 17.07 -20.30
C LYS A 94 1.22 16.97 -19.07
N VAL A 95 1.82 18.10 -18.70
CA VAL A 95 2.66 18.24 -17.52
C VAL A 95 1.78 18.51 -16.31
N THR A 96 1.67 17.56 -15.40
CA THR A 96 1.01 17.77 -14.12
C THR A 96 2.05 18.28 -13.13
N LEU A 97 1.89 19.54 -12.72
CA LEU A 97 2.75 20.16 -11.72
C LEU A 97 2.40 19.56 -10.36
N LYS A 98 3.39 18.98 -9.67
CA LYS A 98 3.17 18.27 -8.41
C LYS A 98 3.74 19.01 -7.22
N ASN A 99 4.93 19.58 -7.37
CA ASN A 99 5.65 20.25 -6.30
C ASN A 99 6.44 21.44 -6.82
N TYR A 100 6.93 22.24 -5.89
CA TYR A 100 7.77 23.39 -6.19
C TYR A 100 9.19 22.95 -6.55
N GLY A 101 9.84 23.66 -7.47
CA GLY A 101 11.21 23.35 -7.90
C GLY A 101 11.44 23.54 -9.40
N SER A 102 12.60 23.10 -9.90
CA SER A 102 12.96 23.15 -11.32
C SER A 102 12.99 21.74 -11.89
N VAL A 103 12.40 21.53 -13.07
CA VAL A 103 12.26 20.20 -13.67
C VAL A 103 12.32 20.25 -15.19
N ASP A 104 13.05 19.32 -15.80
CA ASP A 104 13.13 19.17 -17.24
C ASP A 104 12.11 18.15 -17.73
N ILE A 105 11.34 18.52 -18.75
CA ILE A 105 10.35 17.67 -19.40
C ILE A 105 10.84 17.31 -20.80
N THR A 106 10.98 16.02 -21.09
CA THR A 106 11.51 15.49 -22.35
C THR A 106 10.47 14.64 -23.07
N ALA A 107 10.32 14.80 -24.39
CA ALA A 107 9.58 13.89 -25.26
C ALA A 107 10.54 13.11 -26.18
N MET A 108 10.29 11.83 -26.38
CA MET A 108 11.08 10.92 -27.23
C MET A 108 10.14 10.05 -28.05
N SER A 109 10.42 9.83 -29.34
CA SER A 109 9.58 8.97 -30.17
C SER A 109 9.65 7.49 -29.72
N VAL A 110 8.50 6.82 -29.63
CA VAL A 110 8.40 5.36 -29.43
C VAL A 110 8.97 4.60 -30.62
N SER A 111 8.81 5.16 -31.82
CA SER A 111 9.19 4.51 -33.06
C SER A 111 10.69 4.68 -33.38
N ASN A 112 11.35 5.67 -32.77
CA ASN A 112 12.79 5.92 -32.91
C ASN A 112 13.32 6.66 -31.67
N ASN A 113 13.96 5.94 -30.76
CA ASN A 113 14.48 6.46 -29.49
C ASN A 113 15.62 7.49 -29.63
N ASN A 114 16.18 7.70 -30.83
CA ASN A 114 17.17 8.75 -31.10
C ASN A 114 16.53 10.13 -31.36
N ALA A 115 15.23 10.19 -31.67
CA ALA A 115 14.48 11.43 -31.88
C ALA A 115 13.86 11.89 -30.54
N LYS A 116 14.42 12.95 -29.91
CA LYS A 116 13.95 13.51 -28.62
C LYS A 116 14.22 15.01 -28.47
N ALA A 117 13.41 15.69 -27.66
CA ALA A 117 13.56 17.11 -27.29
C ALA A 117 13.16 17.37 -25.83
N SER A 118 13.77 18.36 -25.16
CA SER A 118 13.56 18.70 -23.74
C SER A 118 13.42 20.20 -23.49
N CYS A 119 12.66 20.58 -22.46
CA CYS A 119 12.53 21.96 -21.96
C CYS A 119 12.48 22.03 -20.42
N THR A 120 12.94 23.13 -19.83
CA THR A 120 13.00 23.32 -18.36
C THR A 120 11.84 24.17 -17.82
N LEU A 121 11.18 23.70 -16.76
CA LEU A 121 10.09 24.39 -16.06
C LEU A 121 10.50 24.79 -14.64
N TYR A 122 10.20 26.01 -14.21
CA TYR A 122 10.42 26.51 -12.85
C TYR A 122 9.10 26.76 -12.12
N ILE A 123 8.80 26.04 -11.03
CA ILE A 123 7.46 25.98 -10.40
C ILE A 123 7.50 26.60 -8.97
N GLY A 124 6.75 27.69 -8.72
CA GLY A 124 6.78 28.53 -7.49
C GLY A 124 5.42 29.09 -6.97
N GLY A 125 5.38 29.72 -5.77
CA GLY A 125 4.24 30.51 -5.20
C GLY A 125 3.22 29.76 -4.29
N GLN A 126 3.10 30.12 -2.99
CA GLN A 126 2.22 29.42 -2.01
C GLN A 126 1.09 30.29 -1.42
N THR A 127 -0.17 29.84 -1.46
CA THR A 127 -1.33 30.46 -0.77
C THR A 127 -1.32 30.18 0.73
N LEU A 128 -1.56 31.21 1.55
CA LEU A 128 -1.75 31.07 3.01
C LEU A 128 -3.05 30.33 3.33
N ARG A 129 -2.96 29.18 4.01
CA ARG A 129 -4.12 28.31 4.28
C ARG A 129 -4.57 28.33 5.73
N ASN A 130 -3.64 28.31 6.68
CA ASN A 130 -3.98 28.27 8.10
C ASN A 130 -2.90 28.91 8.98
N ILE A 131 -3.31 29.31 10.18
CA ILE A 131 -2.45 29.70 11.29
C ILE A 131 -2.88 28.99 12.56
N ARG A 132 -1.93 28.41 13.31
CA ARG A 132 -2.15 27.81 14.63
C ARG A 132 -1.36 28.57 15.69
N ILE A 133 -1.87 28.56 16.91
CA ILE A 133 -1.19 29.11 18.08
C ILE A 133 -0.66 27.93 18.92
N LEU A 134 0.61 27.98 19.29
CA LEU A 134 1.26 26.98 20.14
C LEU A 134 1.77 27.60 21.44
N THR A 135 1.82 26.76 22.46
CA THR A 135 2.39 27.05 23.77
C THR A 135 3.38 25.94 24.12
N TYR A 136 4.66 26.27 24.33
CA TYR A 136 5.73 25.29 24.62
C TYR A 136 5.78 24.08 23.65
N GLY A 137 5.57 24.33 22.35
CA GLY A 137 5.57 23.30 21.32
C GLY A 137 4.35 22.37 21.33
N ARG A 138 3.30 22.69 22.08
CA ARG A 138 2.01 21.99 22.06
C ARG A 138 0.93 22.87 21.42
N PHE A 139 0.04 22.26 20.65
CA PHE A 139 -1.12 22.97 20.12
C PHE A 139 -2.06 23.36 21.26
N ASP A 140 -2.42 24.64 21.32
CA ASP A 140 -3.33 25.14 22.35
C ASP A 140 -4.75 25.25 21.75
N GLU A 141 -5.69 24.49 22.29
CA GLU A 141 -7.03 24.33 21.71
C GLU A 141 -8.04 25.44 22.11
N GLY A 142 -7.60 26.48 22.82
CA GLY A 142 -8.33 27.76 22.81
C GLY A 142 -8.43 28.54 24.12
N ASN A 143 -8.00 28.01 25.27
CA ASN A 143 -8.08 28.72 26.55
C ASN A 143 -6.79 28.57 27.36
N LEU A 144 -6.09 29.67 27.58
CA LEU A 144 -4.91 29.76 28.41
C LEU A 144 -5.26 30.46 29.73
N SER A 145 -4.70 29.98 30.85
CA SER A 145 -4.81 30.63 32.15
C SER A 145 -3.41 30.98 32.66
N ILE A 146 -3.17 32.25 32.96
CA ILE A 146 -1.92 32.76 33.54
C ILE A 146 -2.22 33.66 34.73
N LYS A 147 -1.29 33.84 35.65
CA LYS A 147 -1.42 34.81 36.75
C LYS A 147 -0.98 36.19 36.30
N LYS A 148 -1.40 37.21 37.04
CA LYS A 148 -0.99 38.60 36.82
C LYS A 148 0.54 38.71 36.78
N TYR A 149 1.12 39.53 35.90
CA TYR A 149 2.57 39.68 35.69
C TYR A 149 3.33 38.48 35.11
N GLU A 150 2.72 37.30 35.01
CA GLU A 150 3.34 36.18 34.29
C GLU A 150 3.50 36.51 32.80
N GLN A 151 4.56 35.96 32.23
CA GLN A 151 4.88 36.04 30.83
C GLN A 151 4.93 34.66 30.20
N LEU A 152 4.48 34.59 28.95
CA LEU A 152 4.46 33.35 28.18
C LEU A 152 4.74 33.66 26.71
N GLN A 153 5.53 32.81 26.06
CA GLN A 153 5.75 32.87 24.62
C GLN A 153 4.65 32.09 23.90
N LEU A 154 3.90 32.76 23.02
CA LEU A 154 3.02 32.13 22.04
C LEU A 154 3.73 32.01 20.69
N GLU A 155 3.53 30.92 19.98
CA GLU A 155 4.08 30.74 18.64
C GLU A 155 2.96 30.67 17.60
N GLY A 156 3.17 31.31 16.44
CA GLY A 156 2.23 31.32 15.33
C GLY A 156 2.75 30.43 14.20
N ALA A 157 2.22 29.21 14.07
CA ALA A 157 2.60 28.29 13.01
C ALA A 157 1.71 28.48 11.78
N ILE A 158 2.33 28.74 10.62
CA ILE A 158 1.63 29.00 9.35
C ILE A 158 1.69 27.79 8.43
N THR A 159 0.58 27.55 7.73
CA THR A 159 0.45 26.48 6.75
C THR A 159 0.12 27.04 5.37
N PRO A 160 0.93 26.77 4.34
CA PRO A 160 2.31 26.30 4.44
C PRO A 160 3.24 27.41 5.00
N SER A 161 4.28 27.11 5.79
CA SER A 161 5.11 28.13 6.46
C SER A 161 5.73 29.12 5.49
N GLY A 162 6.15 28.63 4.31
CA GLY A 162 6.74 29.44 3.25
C GLY A 162 5.78 30.39 2.54
N ALA A 163 4.46 30.29 2.77
CA ALA A 163 3.48 31.19 2.15
C ALA A 163 3.61 32.64 2.62
N LEU A 164 4.22 32.91 3.77
CA LEU A 164 4.44 34.30 4.19
C LEU A 164 5.63 34.98 3.49
N GLY A 165 6.60 34.22 2.97
CA GLY A 165 7.86 34.79 2.51
C GLY A 165 8.47 35.73 3.56
N ASN A 166 8.60 37.02 3.24
CA ASN A 166 9.12 38.06 4.14
C ASN A 166 8.04 38.71 5.04
N ASN A 167 6.79 38.27 5.00
CA ASN A 167 5.71 38.80 5.84
C ASN A 167 5.74 38.17 7.24
N LYS A 168 5.13 38.84 8.21
CA LYS A 168 5.12 38.40 9.61
C LYS A 168 3.74 37.96 10.06
N VAL A 169 3.72 37.10 11.08
CA VAL A 169 2.55 36.98 11.93
C VAL A 169 2.39 38.27 12.71
N ILE A 170 1.20 38.86 12.62
CA ILE A 170 0.79 40.05 13.34
C ILE A 170 0.01 39.57 14.56
N TRP A 171 0.57 39.83 15.73
CA TRP A 171 -0.10 39.61 17.00
C TRP A 171 -0.88 40.84 17.43
N SER A 172 -2.05 40.62 18.01
CA SER A 172 -2.86 41.68 18.60
C SER A 172 -3.59 41.15 19.83
N SER A 173 -3.85 42.06 20.78
CA SER A 173 -4.74 41.80 21.91
C SER A 173 -5.95 42.69 21.77
N ASN A 174 -7.14 42.14 21.99
CA ASN A 174 -8.36 42.97 22.05
C ASN A 174 -8.38 43.88 23.29
N ASN A 175 -7.57 43.61 24.32
CA ASN A 175 -7.46 44.42 25.52
C ASN A 175 -6.05 44.34 26.15
N SER A 176 -5.18 45.24 25.72
CA SER A 176 -3.78 45.33 26.18
C SER A 176 -3.59 45.77 27.64
N ASN A 177 -4.67 46.17 28.33
CA ASN A 177 -4.67 46.48 29.76
C ASN A 177 -4.87 45.22 30.63
N ILE A 178 -5.42 44.15 30.05
CA ILE A 178 -5.56 42.84 30.71
C ILE A 178 -4.37 41.96 30.31
N VAL A 179 -4.16 41.74 29.01
CA VAL A 179 -3.01 41.00 28.47
C VAL A 179 -2.45 41.76 27.27
N SER A 180 -1.18 42.16 27.32
CA SER A 180 -0.49 42.67 26.13
C SER A 180 0.28 41.55 25.43
N VAL A 181 0.47 41.69 24.12
CA VAL A 181 1.31 40.79 23.31
C VAL A 181 2.32 41.63 22.56
N ASP A 182 3.59 41.22 22.55
CA ASP A 182 4.63 41.86 21.77
C ASP A 182 4.68 41.34 20.32
N ALA A 183 5.61 41.86 19.52
CA ALA A 183 5.72 41.48 18.11
C ALA A 183 6.20 40.04 17.89
N ASN A 184 6.79 39.40 18.90
CA ASN A 184 7.24 38.01 18.86
C ASN A 184 6.19 37.04 19.39
N GLY A 185 5.07 37.52 19.94
CA GLY A 185 4.07 36.67 20.58
C GLY A 185 4.31 36.43 22.07
N VAL A 186 5.23 37.17 22.72
CA VAL A 186 5.34 37.15 24.19
C VAL A 186 4.14 37.90 24.76
N ILE A 187 3.29 37.19 25.49
CA ILE A 187 2.18 37.78 26.23
C ILE A 187 2.62 38.16 27.65
N THR A 188 2.09 39.26 28.17
CA THR A 188 2.28 39.72 29.56
C THR A 188 0.93 40.01 30.19
N ALA A 189 0.60 39.30 31.26
CA ALA A 189 -0.59 39.58 32.06
C ALA A 189 -0.41 40.85 32.90
N LYS A 190 -1.42 41.71 32.96
CA LYS A 190 -1.36 42.99 33.68
C LYS A 190 -2.44 43.13 34.75
N THR A 191 -3.68 42.78 34.40
CA THR A 191 -4.84 42.95 35.27
C THR A 191 -5.73 41.72 35.19
N ALA A 192 -6.40 41.35 36.28
CA ALA A 192 -7.38 40.25 36.29
C ALA A 192 -8.49 40.49 35.26
N GLY A 193 -8.91 39.41 34.59
CA GLY A 193 -9.91 39.46 33.52
C GLY A 193 -9.55 38.56 32.34
N THR A 194 -10.27 38.70 31.23
CA THR A 194 -10.04 37.91 30.01
C THR A 194 -9.68 38.83 28.85
N ALA A 195 -8.73 38.39 28.02
CA ALA A 195 -8.37 39.05 26.78
C ALA A 195 -8.18 38.00 25.68
N THR A 196 -8.53 38.36 24.46
CA THR A 196 -8.33 37.53 23.27
C THR A 196 -7.06 37.98 22.57
N ILE A 197 -6.12 37.05 22.42
CA ILE A 197 -4.91 37.24 21.63
C ILE A 197 -5.14 36.64 20.25
N THR A 198 -4.90 37.44 19.21
CA THR A 198 -5.12 37.06 17.81
C THR A 198 -3.81 37.11 17.05
N ALA A 199 -3.49 36.01 16.39
CA ALA A 199 -2.42 35.89 15.41
C ALA A 199 -3.03 36.01 14.00
N SER A 200 -2.45 36.87 13.16
CA SER A 200 -2.90 37.12 11.79
C SER A 200 -1.73 37.02 10.81
N ALA A 201 -1.94 36.43 9.65
CA ALA A 201 -0.91 36.26 8.62
C ALA A 201 -1.50 36.58 7.24
N ALA A 202 -0.80 37.36 6.43
CA ALA A 202 -1.26 37.81 5.12
C ALA A 202 -0.15 37.81 4.06
N ASN A 203 -0.50 37.47 2.82
CA ASN A 203 0.36 37.55 1.64
C ASN A 203 -0.45 38.06 0.43
N THR A 204 0.15 38.09 -0.75
CA THR A 204 -0.52 38.54 -1.99
C THR A 204 -1.71 37.66 -2.40
N LEU A 205 -1.81 36.45 -1.86
CA LEU A 205 -2.81 35.43 -2.22
C LEU A 205 -3.91 35.24 -1.15
N GLY A 206 -3.78 35.82 0.04
CA GLY A 206 -4.80 35.70 1.08
C GLY A 206 -4.40 36.14 2.48
N THR A 207 -5.32 35.99 3.44
CA THR A 207 -5.12 36.28 4.87
C THR A 207 -5.77 35.20 5.73
N VAL A 208 -5.09 34.78 6.79
CA VAL A 208 -5.55 33.79 7.77
C VAL A 208 -5.37 34.31 9.19
N THR A 209 -6.29 33.97 10.10
CA THR A 209 -6.27 34.42 11.49
C THR A 209 -6.64 33.30 12.46
N LYS A 210 -6.04 33.30 13.66
CA LYS A 210 -6.41 32.42 14.77
C LYS A 210 -6.34 33.19 16.08
N SER A 211 -7.27 32.91 16.98
CA SER A 211 -7.32 33.55 18.29
C SER A 211 -7.35 32.53 19.42
N ILE A 212 -6.78 32.91 20.56
CA ILE A 212 -6.92 32.21 21.83
C ILE A 212 -7.46 33.16 22.90
N THR A 213 -8.19 32.63 23.87
CA THR A 213 -8.62 33.39 25.04
C THR A 213 -7.62 33.19 26.16
N VAL A 214 -7.12 34.29 26.72
CA VAL A 214 -6.22 34.30 27.87
C VAL A 214 -6.99 34.83 29.07
N THR A 215 -7.07 34.02 30.12
CA THR A 215 -7.65 34.37 31.41
C THR A 215 -6.54 34.70 32.39
N VAL A 216 -6.57 35.91 32.95
CA VAL A 216 -5.67 36.35 34.02
C VAL A 216 -6.36 36.09 35.36
N ALA A 217 -5.87 35.10 36.10
CA ALA A 217 -6.44 34.68 37.37
C ALA A 217 -5.57 35.08 38.57
N GLY A 218 -6.21 35.55 39.64
CA GLY A 218 -5.58 35.80 40.94
C GLY A 218 -4.56 36.95 40.96
N GLU A 219 -4.00 37.19 42.15
CA GLU A 219 -2.76 37.95 42.31
C GLU A 219 -1.58 36.99 42.13
N ALA A 220 -0.52 37.42 41.44
CA ALA A 220 0.71 36.64 41.42
C ALA A 220 1.55 36.92 42.66
N LEU A 221 2.39 35.94 43.01
CA LEU A 221 3.37 36.08 44.07
C LEU A 221 4.31 37.27 43.83
N ILE A 222 4.65 37.54 42.57
CA ILE A 222 5.53 38.64 42.15
C ILE A 222 4.75 39.75 41.44
N LYS A 223 5.29 40.97 41.46
CA LYS A 223 4.76 42.15 40.76
C LYS A 223 5.36 42.33 39.36
N GLN A 224 6.39 41.55 39.01
CA GLN A 224 7.09 41.62 37.74
C GLN A 224 7.95 40.37 37.54
N SER A 225 7.87 39.72 36.38
CA SER A 225 8.68 38.52 36.06
C SER A 225 10.10 38.82 35.59
N SER A 226 10.36 40.01 35.03
CA SER A 226 11.70 40.38 34.54
C SER A 226 12.07 41.79 34.97
N VAL A 227 13.20 41.94 35.66
CA VAL A 227 13.71 43.22 36.17
C VAL A 227 15.05 43.53 35.51
N TYR A 228 15.09 44.62 34.75
CA TYR A 228 16.32 45.12 34.13
C TYR A 228 16.91 46.25 34.98
N THR A 229 18.19 46.16 35.32
CA THR A 229 18.84 47.12 36.22
C THR A 229 20.25 47.46 35.78
N GLN A 230 20.68 48.70 35.99
CA GLN A 230 22.11 49.07 35.94
C GLN A 230 22.74 49.10 37.34
N ASN A 231 21.91 49.06 38.38
CA ASN A 231 22.38 49.20 39.75
C ASN A 231 23.19 47.97 40.16
N SER A 232 24.12 48.18 41.09
CA SER A 232 24.93 47.09 41.64
C SER A 232 24.09 46.04 42.37
N SER A 233 22.92 46.42 42.89
CA SER A 233 21.95 45.54 43.52
C SER A 233 20.50 45.95 43.18
N VAL A 234 19.58 44.98 43.27
CA VAL A 234 18.14 45.17 43.16
C VAL A 234 17.48 44.71 44.45
N ASP A 235 16.71 45.58 45.08
CA ASP A 235 15.87 45.20 46.21
C ASP A 235 14.59 44.52 45.72
N ILE A 236 14.46 43.22 45.97
CA ILE A 236 13.34 42.40 45.49
C ILE A 236 12.09 42.53 46.36
N ALA A 237 12.19 43.12 47.56
CA ALA A 237 11.04 43.29 48.46
C ALA A 237 9.93 44.14 47.83
N GLY A 238 10.31 45.11 46.99
CA GLY A 238 9.37 45.93 46.23
C GLY A 238 8.53 45.13 45.22
N TYR A 239 9.03 43.98 44.78
CA TYR A 239 8.48 43.19 43.68
C TYR A 239 7.74 41.92 44.12
N ILE A 240 7.52 41.73 45.42
CA ILE A 240 6.77 40.58 45.96
C ILE A 240 5.48 41.06 46.62
N ASN A 241 4.40 40.29 46.46
CA ASN A 241 3.09 40.56 47.06
C ASN A 241 2.89 39.84 48.40
N ALA A 242 3.75 38.88 48.75
CA ALA A 242 3.66 38.12 50.01
C ALA A 242 4.48 38.77 51.13
N ALA A 243 3.90 38.82 52.34
CA ALA A 243 4.58 39.30 53.54
C ALA A 243 5.65 38.33 54.06
N THR A 244 5.49 37.03 53.80
CA THR A 244 6.44 35.96 54.13
C THR A 244 6.66 35.07 52.92
N TYR A 245 7.93 34.80 52.61
CA TYR A 245 8.34 34.01 51.45
C TYR A 245 9.74 33.43 51.67
N SER A 246 10.05 32.35 50.95
CA SER A 246 11.43 31.93 50.73
C SER A 246 11.83 32.23 49.28
N VAL A 247 13.13 32.40 49.05
CA VAL A 247 13.67 32.65 47.73
C VAL A 247 14.95 31.85 47.56
N SER A 248 15.03 31.12 46.45
CA SER A 248 16.28 30.55 45.96
C SER A 248 16.76 31.36 44.77
N ILE A 249 18.08 31.54 44.66
CA ILE A 249 18.72 32.30 43.59
C ILE A 249 19.72 31.42 42.86
N THR A 250 19.75 31.55 41.54
CA THR A 250 20.77 30.97 40.66
C THR A 250 21.36 32.08 39.80
N GLY A 251 22.69 32.17 39.68
CA GLY A 251 23.37 33.22 38.89
C GLY A 251 23.63 34.54 39.62
N GLY A 252 23.50 34.58 40.95
CA GLY A 252 23.78 35.77 41.75
C GLY A 252 23.87 35.48 43.25
N THR A 253 24.07 36.54 44.03
CA THR A 253 24.12 36.50 45.49
C THR A 253 22.93 37.26 46.05
N LEU A 254 22.25 36.65 47.02
CA LEU A 254 21.17 37.29 47.77
C LEU A 254 21.68 37.66 49.17
N ASN A 255 21.59 38.94 49.54
CA ASN A 255 21.90 39.43 50.88
C ASN A 255 20.70 40.22 51.42
N GLY A 256 19.97 39.63 52.38
CA GLY A 256 18.66 40.13 52.78
C GLY A 256 17.69 40.09 51.60
N THR A 257 17.15 41.25 51.22
CA THR A 257 16.27 41.42 50.05
C THR A 257 17.00 41.96 48.82
N SER A 258 18.31 42.24 48.94
CA SER A 258 19.10 42.77 47.83
C SER A 258 19.77 41.65 47.04
N VAL A 259 19.48 41.60 45.74
CA VAL A 259 20.10 40.70 44.77
C VAL A 259 21.23 41.41 44.06
N THR A 260 22.39 40.79 44.03
CA THR A 260 23.52 41.18 43.18
C THR A 260 23.78 40.08 42.15
N THR A 261 23.99 40.46 40.89
CA THR A 261 24.39 39.55 39.82
C THR A 261 25.43 40.23 38.93
N SER A 262 26.25 39.45 38.24
CA SER A 262 27.18 39.94 37.22
C SER A 262 26.53 40.08 35.84
N ASP A 263 25.50 39.28 35.56
CA ASP A 263 24.82 39.23 34.25
C ASP A 263 23.32 38.98 34.45
N THR A 264 22.95 37.75 34.84
CA THR A 264 21.55 37.40 35.13
C THR A 264 21.44 36.59 36.41
N ALA A 265 20.40 36.84 37.19
CA ALA A 265 20.02 36.01 38.33
C ALA A 265 18.57 35.57 38.18
N THR A 266 18.34 34.26 38.25
CA THR A 266 17.00 33.68 38.33
C THR A 266 16.63 33.47 39.78
N LEU A 267 15.51 34.03 40.20
CA LEU A 267 14.96 33.91 41.54
C LEU A 267 13.69 33.07 41.50
N THR A 268 13.67 32.00 42.28
CA THR A 268 12.45 31.22 42.51
C THR A 268 11.93 31.58 43.89
N PHE A 269 10.81 32.29 43.92
CA PHE A 269 10.09 32.61 45.14
C PHE A 269 9.10 31.51 45.46
N SER A 270 9.01 31.16 46.74
CA SER A 270 8.01 30.22 47.25
C SER A 270 7.29 30.81 48.45
N ALA A 271 5.96 30.88 48.40
CA ALA A 271 5.15 31.37 49.51
C ALA A 271 3.78 30.68 49.51
N GLY A 272 3.33 30.19 50.66
CA GLY A 272 1.99 29.60 50.80
C GLY A 272 1.71 28.41 49.87
N GLY A 273 2.75 27.68 49.44
CA GLY A 273 2.62 26.57 48.47
C GLY A 273 2.66 27.00 47.00
N GLU A 274 2.73 28.29 46.71
CA GLU A 274 2.92 28.82 45.35
C GLU A 274 4.39 29.07 45.05
N THR A 275 4.77 28.90 43.79
CA THR A 275 6.09 29.28 43.27
C THR A 275 5.95 30.32 42.16
N ALA A 276 6.90 31.24 42.08
CA ALA A 276 7.02 32.20 40.98
C ALA A 276 8.48 32.45 40.63
N ILE A 277 8.75 32.66 39.34
CA ILE A 277 10.09 32.90 38.83
C ILE A 277 10.21 34.37 38.43
N MET A 278 11.27 35.01 38.88
CA MET A 278 11.70 36.32 38.44
C MET A 278 13.13 36.24 37.91
N THR A 279 13.40 36.89 36.80
CA THR A 279 14.76 37.05 36.28
C THR A 279 15.21 38.50 36.47
N VAL A 280 16.33 38.69 37.17
CA VAL A 280 17.01 39.98 37.28
C VAL A 280 18.14 40.02 36.28
N HIS A 281 18.09 40.96 35.35
CA HIS A 281 19.07 41.17 34.30
C HIS A 281 19.88 42.43 34.60
N LYS A 282 21.18 42.28 34.87
CA LYS A 282 22.09 43.39 35.04
C LYS A 282 22.63 43.86 33.69
N ILE A 283 22.28 45.08 33.33
CA ILE A 283 22.79 45.73 32.13
C ILE A 283 24.09 46.45 32.50
N LEU A 284 25.23 45.86 32.14
CA LEU A 284 26.52 46.54 32.28
C LEU A 284 26.67 47.62 31.21
N SER A 285 27.36 48.72 31.52
CA SER A 285 27.53 49.87 30.61
C SER A 285 28.13 49.51 29.24
N GLU A 286 28.88 48.42 29.18
CA GLU A 286 29.50 47.90 27.97
C GLU A 286 28.80 46.65 27.43
N LYS A 287 27.65 46.18 27.95
CA LYS A 287 26.98 44.97 27.46
C LYS A 287 25.73 45.31 26.65
N ILE A 288 25.46 44.47 25.66
CA ILE A 288 24.17 44.40 24.96
C ILE A 288 23.40 43.21 25.53
N LEU A 289 22.11 43.39 25.81
CA LEU A 289 21.23 42.32 26.25
C LEU A 289 20.10 42.16 25.25
N ILE A 290 19.85 40.92 24.82
CA ILE A 290 18.74 40.59 23.92
C ILE A 290 17.48 40.39 24.77
N GLU A 291 16.45 41.21 24.57
CA GLU A 291 15.21 41.13 25.34
C GLU A 291 14.49 39.81 25.10
N ASN A 292 13.84 39.29 26.16
CA ASN A 292 13.06 38.05 26.16
C ASN A 292 13.81 36.80 25.66
N LEU A 293 15.14 36.84 25.55
CA LEU A 293 15.95 35.73 25.03
C LEU A 293 15.74 34.44 25.83
N ASP A 294 15.63 34.54 27.14
CA ASP A 294 15.35 33.45 28.06
C ASP A 294 13.95 32.85 27.85
N LEU A 295 12.93 33.69 27.64
CA LEU A 295 11.57 33.25 27.31
C LEU A 295 11.51 32.57 25.93
N LEU A 296 12.21 33.11 24.93
CA LEU A 296 12.32 32.52 23.60
C LEU A 296 13.07 31.18 23.64
N LYS A 297 14.16 31.10 24.43
CA LYS A 297 14.90 29.87 24.76
C LYS A 297 14.03 28.80 25.42
N ASN A 298 13.10 29.17 26.27
CA ASN A 298 12.17 28.22 26.89
C ASN A 298 10.93 27.90 26.02
N GLY A 299 10.73 28.63 24.92
CA GLY A 299 9.65 28.44 23.96
C GLY A 299 10.14 27.82 22.64
N MET A 300 10.12 28.63 21.56
CA MET A 300 10.53 28.23 20.21
C MET A 300 11.91 27.54 20.16
N TRP A 301 12.79 27.87 21.11
CA TRP A 301 14.17 27.41 21.13
C TRP A 301 14.48 26.39 22.25
N ALA A 302 13.46 25.83 22.91
CA ALA A 302 13.62 24.93 24.07
C ALA A 302 14.25 23.57 23.75
N LYS A 303 14.17 23.15 22.49
CA LYS A 303 14.85 21.95 22.00
C LYS A 303 16.23 22.24 21.40
N GLY A 304 16.69 23.50 21.49
CA GLY A 304 17.82 24.10 20.78
C GLY A 304 17.34 25.28 19.93
N ASN A 305 18.24 26.18 19.54
CA ASN A 305 17.87 27.40 18.81
C ASN A 305 17.54 27.08 17.34
N TYR A 306 16.35 26.55 17.03
CA TYR A 306 15.98 26.16 15.68
C TYR A 306 14.95 27.10 15.04
N ILE A 307 15.05 27.27 13.73
CA ILE A 307 14.07 27.97 12.89
C ILE A 307 13.80 27.13 11.65
N ALA A 308 12.54 26.96 11.27
CA ALA A 308 12.19 26.32 10.00
C ALA A 308 12.52 27.25 8.81
N THR A 309 13.08 26.74 7.72
CA THR A 309 13.26 27.53 6.49
C THR A 309 11.92 28.11 6.07
N ASN A 310 11.94 29.36 5.60
CA ASN A 310 10.74 30.07 5.20
C ASN A 310 9.64 30.17 6.30
N SER A 311 9.96 30.10 7.60
CA SER A 311 8.98 30.36 8.68
C SER A 311 8.83 31.85 8.99
N ALA A 312 7.88 32.24 9.86
CA ALA A 312 7.61 33.66 10.15
C ALA A 312 8.85 34.39 10.71
N ASN A 313 9.01 35.67 10.34
CA ASN A 313 10.10 36.51 10.84
C ASN A 313 10.08 36.66 12.36
N ILE A 314 11.25 36.54 13.00
CA ILE A 314 11.45 36.86 14.41
C ILE A 314 12.02 38.28 14.53
N ILE A 315 11.53 39.07 15.48
CA ILE A 315 12.10 40.39 15.76
C ILE A 315 13.04 40.25 16.96
N LEU A 316 14.33 40.46 16.73
CA LEU A 316 15.30 40.48 17.82
C LEU A 316 15.41 41.91 18.34
N THR A 317 14.92 42.12 19.56
CA THR A 317 15.11 43.38 20.26
C THR A 317 16.28 43.24 21.20
N ALA A 318 17.18 44.22 21.17
CA ALA A 318 18.27 44.30 22.12
C ALA A 318 18.25 45.67 22.79
N ILE A 319 18.76 45.70 24.02
CA ILE A 319 18.84 46.88 24.85
C ILE A 319 20.27 47.09 25.33
N THR A 320 20.63 48.36 25.47
CA THR A 320 21.85 48.83 26.14
C THR A 320 21.47 49.51 27.45
N ALA A 321 22.45 49.97 28.23
CA ALA A 321 22.21 50.68 29.47
C ALA A 321 21.24 51.88 29.26
N LEU A 322 20.03 51.80 29.85
CA LEU A 322 19.04 52.89 30.00
C LEU A 322 19.69 54.29 30.02
N GLY A 323 19.31 55.14 29.06
CA GLY A 323 19.79 56.52 28.92
C GLY A 323 20.90 56.73 27.87
N SER A 324 21.53 55.66 27.37
CA SER A 324 22.45 55.73 26.21
C SER A 324 21.73 55.29 24.94
N ALA A 325 21.16 56.21 24.16
CA ALA A 325 20.64 55.89 22.83
C ALA A 325 21.81 55.51 21.91
N ARG A 326 22.16 54.22 21.87
CA ARG A 326 23.15 53.66 20.95
C ARG A 326 22.40 52.87 19.90
N ASN A 327 22.66 53.14 18.63
CA ASN A 327 22.08 52.37 17.53
C ASN A 327 22.62 50.94 17.60
N ILE A 328 21.73 49.97 17.65
CA ILE A 328 22.10 48.55 17.63
C ILE A 328 22.06 48.06 16.20
N GLU A 329 23.18 47.55 15.73
CA GLU A 329 23.36 46.95 14.41
C GLU A 329 23.45 45.43 14.54
N TRP A 330 22.68 44.73 13.74
CA TRP A 330 22.64 43.27 13.75
C TRP A 330 23.38 42.69 12.53
N HIS A 331 24.18 41.66 12.78
CA HIS A 331 24.99 40.98 11.77
C HIS A 331 24.72 39.48 11.80
N SER A 332 24.75 38.84 10.63
CA SER A 332 24.65 37.40 10.47
C SER A 332 26.01 36.87 9.99
N SER A 333 26.48 35.76 10.56
CA SER A 333 27.71 35.10 10.10
C SER A 333 27.57 34.50 8.69
N ASN A 334 26.34 34.25 8.23
CA ASN A 334 26.03 33.79 6.88
C ASN A 334 24.67 34.32 6.41
N SER A 335 24.69 35.37 5.59
CA SER A 335 23.50 36.01 5.04
C SER A 335 22.76 35.18 3.99
N ALA A 336 23.37 34.11 3.46
CA ALA A 336 22.70 33.14 2.59
C ALA A 336 21.83 32.17 3.37
N ILE A 337 22.15 31.91 4.65
CA ILE A 337 21.29 31.15 5.54
C ILE A 337 20.25 32.12 6.11
N VAL A 338 20.66 33.15 6.86
CA VAL A 338 19.73 34.09 7.51
C VAL A 338 20.12 35.53 7.23
N ASN A 339 19.19 36.32 6.70
CA ASN A 339 19.39 37.74 6.43
C ASN A 339 18.81 38.61 7.57
N ILE A 340 19.44 39.74 7.90
CA ILE A 340 18.97 40.66 8.94
C ILE A 340 18.82 42.06 8.36
N VAL A 341 17.63 42.66 8.51
CA VAL A 341 17.38 44.05 8.10
C VAL A 341 16.67 44.79 9.23
N ASN A 342 17.31 45.83 9.78
CA ASN A 342 16.76 46.68 10.86
C ASN A 342 16.31 45.90 12.11
N GLY A 343 17.12 44.95 12.59
CA GLY A 343 16.81 44.11 13.77
C GLY A 343 15.71 43.08 13.56
N ARG A 344 15.23 42.92 12.33
CA ARG A 344 14.30 41.85 11.95
C ARG A 344 15.09 40.72 11.30
N LEU A 345 14.89 39.51 11.83
CA LEU A 345 15.42 38.29 11.25
C LEU A 345 14.54 37.89 10.07
N TYR A 346 15.11 37.88 8.87
CA TYR A 346 14.44 37.41 7.66
C TYR A 346 14.83 35.97 7.41
N THR A 347 13.80 35.19 7.12
CA THR A 347 13.76 33.75 6.91
C THR A 347 15.04 33.09 6.41
N GLY A 348 15.33 31.93 6.99
CA GLY A 348 16.28 30.95 6.47
C GLY A 348 16.09 30.67 4.99
N ALA A 349 16.96 31.13 4.07
CA ALA A 349 16.83 30.82 2.64
C ALA A 349 17.27 29.38 2.34
N THR A 350 18.25 28.87 3.10
CA THR A 350 18.70 27.47 3.08
C THR A 350 18.95 26.96 4.50
N SER A 351 18.96 25.65 4.71
CA SER A 351 19.29 25.05 6.01
C SER A 351 20.77 25.26 6.38
N GLY A 352 21.05 25.40 7.68
CA GLY A 352 22.40 25.49 8.22
C GLY A 352 22.48 26.23 9.55
N GLU A 353 23.62 26.13 10.22
CA GLU A 353 23.91 26.86 11.45
C GLU A 353 24.41 28.27 11.13
N VAL A 354 23.96 29.28 11.88
CA VAL A 354 24.36 30.67 11.75
C VAL A 354 24.51 31.32 13.11
N GLU A 355 25.47 32.22 13.26
CA GLU A 355 25.62 33.06 14.44
C GLU A 355 25.10 34.47 14.13
N LEU A 356 24.23 34.99 15.00
CA LEU A 356 23.69 36.34 14.90
C LEU A 356 24.33 37.21 15.98
N THR A 357 24.84 38.37 15.60
CA THR A 357 25.59 39.28 16.46
C THR A 357 24.92 40.65 16.54
N ALA A 358 24.51 41.08 17.73
CA ALA A 358 24.12 42.47 18.00
C ALA A 358 25.35 43.30 18.39
N ARG A 359 25.52 44.46 17.75
CA ARG A 359 26.64 45.40 17.97
C ARG A 359 26.13 46.79 18.28
N ALA A 360 26.84 47.51 19.13
CA ALA A 360 26.60 48.93 19.41
C ALA A 360 27.94 49.60 19.73
N THR A 361 28.09 50.89 19.41
CA THR A 361 29.35 51.62 19.64
C THR A 361 29.79 51.52 21.10
N ASN A 362 31.05 51.14 21.35
CA ASN A 362 31.62 50.97 22.71
C ASN A 362 30.84 49.99 23.60
N CYS A 363 30.22 48.96 23.02
CA CYS A 363 29.65 47.83 23.72
C CYS A 363 30.30 46.52 23.23
N ILE A 364 30.26 45.51 24.08
CA ILE A 364 30.57 44.12 23.83
C ILE A 364 29.39 43.52 23.06
N ASP A 365 29.72 42.88 21.95
CA ASP A 365 28.79 42.17 21.09
C ASP A 365 28.02 41.10 21.87
N ALA A 366 26.73 40.95 21.56
CA ALA A 366 25.92 39.82 22.04
C ALA A 366 25.64 38.87 20.89
N THR A 367 25.91 37.57 21.07
CA THR A 367 25.69 36.56 20.04
C THR A 367 24.61 35.54 20.41
N ILE A 368 23.95 35.01 19.38
CA ILE A 368 23.08 33.84 19.48
C ILE A 368 23.33 32.93 18.27
N THR A 369 23.52 31.63 18.50
CA THR A 369 23.58 30.61 17.45
C THR A 369 22.17 30.17 17.09
N VAL A 370 21.84 30.10 15.81
CA VAL A 370 20.54 29.66 15.28
C VAL A 370 20.76 28.60 14.22
N ASN A 371 19.99 27.52 14.28
CA ASN A 371 20.00 26.39 13.36
C ASN A 371 18.76 26.44 12.48
N VAL A 372 18.95 26.73 11.20
CA VAL A 372 17.87 26.74 10.22
C VAL A 372 17.68 25.33 9.65
N LEU A 373 16.47 24.78 9.75
CA LEU A 373 16.13 23.44 9.30
C LEU A 373 15.07 23.47 8.21
N THR A 374 15.17 22.61 7.21
CA THR A 374 14.13 22.50 6.18
C THR A 374 12.92 21.72 6.72
N PRO A 375 11.68 22.25 6.58
CA PRO A 375 10.46 21.55 6.99
C PRO A 375 10.32 20.17 6.36
N VAL A 376 9.93 19.18 7.17
CA VAL A 376 9.45 17.89 6.65
C VAL A 376 8.11 18.12 5.99
N THR A 377 7.99 17.89 4.69
CA THR A 377 6.70 18.04 3.97
C THR A 377 5.98 16.72 3.78
N TYR A 378 6.73 15.61 3.84
CA TYR A 378 6.22 14.26 3.67
C TYR A 378 7.13 13.26 4.38
N PHE A 379 6.53 12.24 4.98
CA PHE A 379 7.23 11.14 5.64
C PHE A 379 6.41 9.85 5.55
N ARG A 380 7.09 8.72 5.73
CA ARG A 380 6.51 7.38 5.67
C ARG A 380 6.96 6.52 6.84
N LEU A 381 6.33 5.37 7.04
CA LEU A 381 6.93 4.30 7.84
C LEU A 381 8.23 3.85 7.17
N ASP A 382 9.32 3.89 7.92
CA ASP A 382 10.65 3.43 7.55
C ASP A 382 10.82 1.95 7.89
N GLN A 383 10.21 1.15 7.03
CA GLN A 383 10.59 -0.21 6.68
C GLN A 383 10.10 -0.38 5.23
N ASN A 384 10.61 -1.36 4.49
CA ASN A 384 10.26 -1.60 3.07
C ASN A 384 8.78 -1.96 2.79
N ILE A 385 7.85 -1.55 3.65
CA ILE A 385 6.38 -1.56 3.57
C ILE A 385 5.81 -0.80 2.36
N ASN A 386 6.63 -0.11 1.54
CA ASN A 386 6.15 0.58 0.33
C ASN A 386 5.50 -0.38 -0.69
N ASN A 387 5.69 -1.69 -0.51
CA ASN A 387 5.09 -2.75 -1.32
C ASN A 387 3.82 -3.38 -0.69
N ASP A 388 3.39 -2.98 0.52
CA ASP A 388 2.18 -3.56 1.15
C ASP A 388 0.87 -3.08 0.50
N LYS A 389 0.95 -2.17 -0.48
CA LYS A 389 -0.16 -1.83 -1.38
C LYS A 389 -0.36 -2.86 -2.49
N LEU A 390 0.48 -3.89 -2.53
CA LEU A 390 0.25 -5.04 -3.38
C LEU A 390 -0.92 -5.83 -2.77
N GLY A 391 -1.76 -6.41 -3.62
CA GLY A 391 -2.79 -7.33 -3.17
C GLY A 391 -4.21 -6.77 -3.10
N LEU A 392 -5.15 -7.70 -3.00
CA LEU A 392 -6.58 -7.49 -3.19
C LEU A 392 -7.25 -6.92 -1.93
N ALA A 393 -6.78 -7.23 -0.72
CA ALA A 393 -7.40 -6.73 0.51
C ALA A 393 -6.92 -5.32 0.93
N GLN A 394 -5.74 -4.91 0.47
CA GLN A 394 -5.02 -3.70 0.93
C GLN A 394 -4.87 -3.56 2.47
N SER A 395 -5.16 -4.63 3.22
CA SER A 395 -5.09 -4.67 4.68
C SER A 395 -3.64 -4.76 5.15
N LYS A 396 -3.29 -4.03 6.21
CA LYS A 396 -1.96 -4.04 6.82
C LYS A 396 -1.95 -4.91 8.07
N VAL A 397 -1.45 -6.13 7.93
CA VAL A 397 -1.32 -7.10 9.03
C VAL A 397 0.14 -7.19 9.49
N ILE A 398 0.35 -7.21 10.80
CA ILE A 398 1.66 -7.28 11.45
C ILE A 398 1.67 -8.40 12.49
N GLY A 399 2.69 -9.25 12.45
CA GLY A 399 2.94 -10.26 13.48
C GLY A 399 3.47 -9.64 14.78
N SER A 400 3.16 -10.25 15.92
CA SER A 400 3.68 -9.90 17.24
C SER A 400 5.20 -10.03 17.38
N GLN A 401 5.85 -10.82 16.51
CA GLN A 401 7.29 -11.13 16.51
C GLN A 401 7.91 -10.99 15.12
N SER A 402 9.23 -10.95 15.01
CA SER A 402 9.93 -10.81 13.72
C SER A 402 11.05 -11.83 13.58
N MET A 403 11.28 -12.34 12.36
CA MET A 403 12.51 -13.04 12.00
C MET A 403 13.60 -12.05 11.62
N VAL A 404 14.72 -12.09 12.34
CA VAL A 404 15.90 -11.27 12.05
C VAL A 404 17.13 -12.18 12.10
N ASP A 405 17.86 -12.24 10.99
CA ASP A 405 19.08 -13.04 10.85
C ASP A 405 18.92 -14.51 11.30
N GLY A 406 17.75 -15.11 11.03
CA GLY A 406 17.43 -16.50 11.36
C GLY A 406 16.94 -16.74 12.80
N GLU A 407 16.77 -15.69 13.60
CA GLU A 407 16.25 -15.77 14.97
C GLU A 407 14.92 -15.02 15.13
N ILE A 408 14.03 -15.57 15.97
CA ILE A 408 12.79 -14.92 16.36
C ILE A 408 13.08 -13.92 17.47
N VAL A 409 12.73 -12.65 17.25
CA VAL A 409 12.88 -11.58 18.23
C VAL A 409 11.55 -10.94 18.57
N ASN A 410 11.37 -10.61 19.85
CA ASN A 410 10.19 -9.90 20.39
C ASN A 410 10.21 -8.39 20.07
N SER A 411 10.55 -8.03 18.83
CA SER A 411 10.58 -6.64 18.41
C SER A 411 10.08 -6.48 16.98
N VAL A 412 9.07 -5.64 16.80
CA VAL A 412 8.66 -5.11 15.50
C VAL A 412 9.10 -3.66 15.44
N ARG A 413 10.33 -3.39 14.99
CA ARG A 413 10.87 -2.03 14.93
C ARG A 413 10.45 -1.30 13.66
N LEU A 414 9.23 -0.81 13.61
CA LEU A 414 8.83 0.13 12.56
C LEU A 414 9.47 1.48 12.87
N GLY A 415 10.29 2.02 11.95
CA GLY A 415 10.79 3.39 12.03
C GLY A 415 9.87 4.36 11.29
N ILE A 416 10.14 5.65 11.38
CA ILE A 416 9.48 6.68 10.56
C ILE A 416 10.56 7.55 9.92
N ALA A 417 10.53 7.64 8.59
CA ALA A 417 11.53 8.38 7.81
C ALA A 417 10.89 9.55 7.07
N SER A 418 11.55 10.70 7.12
CA SER A 418 11.29 11.81 6.20
C SER A 418 11.66 11.39 4.79
N VAL A 419 10.74 11.52 3.86
CA VAL A 419 11.00 11.27 2.43
C VAL A 419 11.39 12.58 1.75
N TYR A 420 10.82 13.71 2.18
CA TYR A 420 11.17 15.00 1.61
C TYR A 420 11.20 16.17 2.63
N PRO A 421 12.31 16.93 2.65
CA PRO A 421 13.56 16.64 1.94
C PRO A 421 14.31 15.48 2.61
N ALA A 422 15.10 14.74 1.82
CA ALA A 422 15.82 13.53 2.26
C ALA A 422 16.79 13.77 3.44
N ASN A 423 17.18 15.03 3.68
CA ASN A 423 18.13 15.44 4.73
C ASN A 423 17.49 16.33 5.82
N ALA A 424 16.17 16.40 5.94
CA ALA A 424 15.55 17.14 7.05
C ALA A 424 15.94 16.49 8.39
N ALA A 425 16.37 17.30 9.37
CA ALA A 425 16.53 16.82 10.74
C ALA A 425 15.18 16.30 11.25
N GLN A 426 15.12 15.01 11.55
CA GLN A 426 13.88 14.31 11.91
C GLN A 426 13.42 14.76 13.30
N MET A 427 12.31 15.51 13.36
CA MET A 427 11.67 15.88 14.61
C MET A 427 10.16 15.70 14.47
N PHE A 428 9.66 14.58 15.00
CA PHE A 428 8.25 14.22 15.01
C PHE A 428 7.76 14.09 16.44
N GLU A 429 6.50 14.46 16.67
CA GLU A 429 5.71 14.05 17.82
C GLU A 429 4.91 12.81 17.44
N PHE A 430 5.06 11.74 18.22
CA PHE A 430 4.36 10.49 18.01
C PHE A 430 3.27 10.28 19.06
N LYS A 431 2.13 9.77 18.63
CA LYS A 431 1.00 9.44 19.51
C LYS A 431 0.43 8.09 19.14
N SER A 432 0.27 7.23 20.13
CA SER A 432 -0.52 6.00 20.01
C SER A 432 -1.98 6.27 20.34
N SER A 433 -2.90 5.67 19.59
CA SER A 433 -4.33 5.68 19.92
C SER A 433 -4.65 4.91 21.19
N ASN A 434 -3.76 4.00 21.62
CA ASN A 434 -3.88 3.26 22.88
C ASN A 434 -2.51 2.80 23.40
N LEU A 435 -2.04 3.43 24.48
CA LEU A 435 -0.73 3.15 25.09
C LEU A 435 -0.61 1.75 25.72
N SER A 436 -1.73 1.07 26.04
CA SER A 436 -1.66 -0.32 26.53
C SER A 436 -1.41 -1.33 25.41
N ARG A 437 -1.69 -0.96 24.15
CA ARG A 437 -1.54 -1.81 22.95
C ARG A 437 -0.25 -1.53 22.19
N ALA A 438 0.12 -0.27 22.04
CA ALA A 438 1.38 0.09 21.39
C ALA A 438 1.98 1.37 21.99
N THR A 439 3.30 1.37 22.13
CA THR A 439 4.09 2.55 22.47
C THR A 439 4.94 2.95 21.26
N VAL A 440 5.35 4.22 21.22
CA VAL A 440 6.21 4.76 20.17
C VAL A 440 7.18 5.75 20.82
N ASP A 441 8.47 5.58 20.55
CA ASP A 441 9.51 6.45 21.10
C ASP A 441 9.74 7.70 20.24
N ASN A 442 10.62 8.60 20.70
CA ASN A 442 10.92 9.85 20.00
C ASN A 442 11.66 9.66 18.66
N ASN A 443 12.18 8.47 18.38
CA ASN A 443 12.82 8.12 17.12
C ASN A 443 11.83 7.43 16.16
N GLY A 444 10.56 7.31 16.55
CA GLY A 444 9.53 6.67 15.75
C GLY A 444 9.53 5.15 15.85
N ASN A 445 10.31 4.55 16.77
CA ASN A 445 10.29 3.11 16.97
C ASN A 445 9.00 2.70 17.67
N ILE A 446 8.17 1.91 16.99
CA ILE A 446 6.92 1.39 17.53
C ILE A 446 7.18 0.07 18.25
N VAL A 447 6.54 -0.16 19.40
CA VAL A 447 6.55 -1.43 20.13
C VAL A 447 5.11 -1.83 20.43
N PHE A 448 4.70 -2.99 19.92
CA PHE A 448 3.38 -3.58 20.20
C PHE A 448 3.43 -4.46 21.45
N SER A 449 2.36 -4.44 22.25
CA SER A 449 2.17 -5.35 23.37
C SER A 449 1.28 -6.53 22.96
N SER A 450 1.22 -7.59 23.78
CA SER A 450 0.30 -8.71 23.55
C SER A 450 -1.18 -8.31 23.57
N TYR A 451 -1.54 -7.18 24.20
CA TYR A 451 -2.92 -6.64 24.17
C TYR A 451 -3.32 -6.07 22.80
N ALA A 452 -2.38 -5.89 21.88
CA ALA A 452 -2.68 -5.50 20.50
C ALA A 452 -3.17 -6.67 19.64
N ILE A 453 -2.91 -7.92 20.04
CA ILE A 453 -3.31 -9.10 19.27
C ILE A 453 -4.84 -9.10 19.08
N GLY A 454 -5.27 -9.17 17.81
CA GLY A 454 -6.68 -9.14 17.42
C GLY A 454 -7.37 -7.79 17.59
N GLN A 455 -6.63 -6.70 17.83
CA GLN A 455 -7.18 -5.37 18.08
C GLN A 455 -6.40 -4.29 17.30
N PRO A 456 -7.06 -3.45 16.50
CA PRO A 456 -6.36 -2.40 15.77
C PRO A 456 -5.79 -1.36 16.73
N VAL A 457 -4.61 -0.84 16.38
CA VAL A 457 -3.99 0.31 17.04
C VAL A 457 -3.47 1.28 15.98
N THR A 458 -3.67 2.58 16.21
CA THR A 458 -3.25 3.62 15.27
C THR A 458 -2.10 4.42 15.85
N ILE A 459 -1.00 4.51 15.12
CA ILE A 459 0.11 5.40 15.44
C ILE A 459 -0.01 6.64 14.54
N THR A 460 -0.01 7.80 15.17
CA THR A 460 -0.04 9.10 14.51
C THR A 460 1.29 9.78 14.71
N ALA A 461 1.90 10.22 13.61
CA ALA A 461 3.12 11.01 13.63
C ALA A 461 2.82 12.42 13.14
N THR A 462 3.32 13.41 13.86
CA THR A 462 3.13 14.83 13.56
C THR A 462 4.50 15.50 13.52
N PRO A 463 4.98 16.00 12.37
CA PRO A 463 6.24 16.71 12.29
C PRO A 463 6.17 18.01 13.09
N ILE A 464 7.20 18.25 13.90
CA ILE A 464 7.27 19.39 14.83
C ILE A 464 7.51 20.71 14.07
N PHE A 465 8.11 20.65 12.87
CA PHE A 465 8.47 21.82 12.04
C PHE A 465 7.91 21.76 10.62
N SER A 466 6.72 21.17 10.42
CA SER A 466 6.09 21.12 9.10
C SER A 466 5.05 22.21 8.88
N THR A 467 5.04 22.65 7.64
CA THR A 467 4.09 23.56 7.02
C THR A 467 2.78 22.88 6.68
N ILE A 468 2.79 21.56 6.48
CA ILE A 468 1.62 20.75 6.19
C ILE A 468 1.31 20.02 7.48
N SER A 469 0.02 19.85 7.81
CA SER A 469 -0.37 18.76 8.71
C SER A 469 -0.15 17.44 7.96
N ALA A 470 1.11 17.12 7.64
CA ALA A 470 1.49 15.77 7.29
C ALA A 470 1.27 15.01 8.60
N ILE A 471 0.03 14.63 8.83
CA ILE A 471 -0.37 13.76 9.90
C ILE A 471 -0.52 12.45 9.16
N ALA A 472 0.49 11.60 9.31
CA ALA A 472 0.35 10.23 8.87
C ALA A 472 -0.17 9.45 10.06
N SER A 473 -1.31 8.81 9.85
CA SER A 473 -1.86 7.83 10.77
C SER A 473 -1.73 6.47 10.12
N TYR A 474 -1.13 5.55 10.84
CA TYR A 474 -0.97 4.17 10.42
C TYR A 474 -1.77 3.29 11.38
N THR A 475 -2.78 2.62 10.86
CA THR A 475 -3.54 1.61 11.60
C THR A 475 -2.91 0.24 11.34
N PHE A 476 -2.61 -0.47 12.42
CA PHE A 476 -2.00 -1.80 12.38
C PHE A 476 -2.97 -2.83 12.94
N ASN A 477 -3.19 -3.91 12.19
CA ASN A 477 -3.88 -5.10 12.67
C ASN A 477 -2.82 -6.10 13.15
N VAL A 478 -2.66 -6.22 14.47
CA VAL A 478 -1.64 -7.09 15.06
C VAL A 478 -2.22 -8.48 15.26
N VAL A 479 -1.49 -9.50 14.80
CA VAL A 479 -1.82 -10.92 14.98
C VAL A 479 -0.75 -11.60 15.82
N ASP A 480 -1.09 -12.72 16.43
CA ASP A 480 -0.10 -13.57 17.08
C ASP A 480 0.69 -14.33 16.01
N GLY A 481 1.83 -13.77 15.60
CA GLY A 481 2.46 -14.14 14.34
C GLY A 481 3.88 -13.63 14.18
N VAL A 482 4.59 -14.20 13.22
CA VAL A 482 5.98 -13.87 12.92
C VAL A 482 6.05 -13.19 11.55
N ASN A 483 6.63 -11.99 11.52
CA ASN A 483 6.91 -11.26 10.30
C ASN A 483 8.15 -11.84 9.60
N ILE A 484 8.02 -12.21 8.32
CA ILE A 484 9.06 -12.81 7.49
C ILE A 484 9.58 -11.80 6.46
N GLY A 485 10.89 -11.79 6.22
CA GLY A 485 11.52 -10.92 5.21
C GLY A 485 12.05 -9.59 5.72
N MET A 486 12.33 -9.46 7.03
CA MET A 486 12.71 -8.18 7.67
C MET A 486 14.23 -7.95 7.82
N GLY A 487 15.09 -8.86 7.34
CA GLY A 487 16.56 -8.80 7.48
C GLY A 487 17.32 -8.19 6.28
N MET A 488 18.53 -7.65 6.52
CA MET A 488 19.45 -7.15 5.48
C MET A 488 20.35 -8.27 4.94
N ALA A 489 19.84 -9.21 4.16
CA ALA A 489 20.73 -10.11 3.40
C ALA A 489 20.08 -10.70 2.15
N ASN A 490 20.61 -10.27 1.01
CA ASN A 490 20.53 -10.87 -0.32
C ASN A 490 19.22 -10.66 -1.10
N ILE A 491 19.23 -9.61 -1.92
CA ILE A 491 18.31 -9.42 -3.04
C ILE A 491 18.60 -10.52 -4.07
N TYR A 492 17.57 -11.21 -4.54
CA TYR A 492 17.65 -12.18 -5.62
C TYR A 492 18.10 -11.48 -6.93
N ASP A 493 19.21 -11.93 -7.52
CA ASP A 493 19.68 -11.45 -8.83
C ASP A 493 19.13 -12.37 -9.93
N GLU A 494 18.01 -11.95 -10.52
CA GLU A 494 17.33 -12.62 -11.64
C GLU A 494 18.22 -12.78 -12.88
N THR A 495 19.18 -11.88 -13.09
CA THR A 495 20.02 -11.85 -14.30
C THR A 495 21.18 -12.83 -14.24
N GLN A 496 21.60 -13.23 -13.05
CA GLN A 496 22.72 -14.16 -12.86
C GLN A 496 22.28 -15.59 -12.59
N ASN A 497 20.99 -15.84 -12.35
CA ASN A 497 20.45 -17.17 -12.02
C ASN A 497 21.22 -17.85 -10.87
N ILE A 498 21.84 -17.04 -9.99
CA ILE A 498 22.53 -17.51 -8.79
C ILE A 498 21.50 -17.50 -7.67
N MET A 499 21.14 -18.70 -7.21
CA MET A 499 20.25 -18.88 -6.08
C MET A 499 20.92 -18.34 -4.79
N PRO A 500 20.34 -17.35 -4.08
CA PRO A 500 20.79 -17.06 -2.72
C PRO A 500 20.52 -18.29 -1.85
N SER A 501 21.29 -18.48 -0.78
CA SER A 501 21.04 -19.55 0.21
C SER A 501 19.78 -19.27 1.09
N TYR A 502 18.77 -18.60 0.53
CA TYR A 502 17.35 -18.38 0.88
C TYR A 502 16.91 -18.09 2.34
N ALA A 503 17.19 -16.91 2.90
CA ALA A 503 16.65 -16.54 4.24
C ALA A 503 15.10 -16.58 4.37
N PRO A 504 14.27 -15.99 3.46
CA PRO A 504 12.81 -15.93 3.68
C PRO A 504 12.09 -17.29 3.62
N TYR A 505 12.60 -18.23 2.81
CA TYR A 505 12.07 -19.60 2.75
C TYR A 505 12.36 -20.35 4.06
N TYR A 506 13.60 -20.33 4.53
CA TYR A 506 13.98 -20.97 5.79
C TYR A 506 13.25 -20.36 6.99
N ASP A 507 13.05 -19.04 6.98
CA ASP A 507 12.31 -18.34 8.02
C ASP A 507 10.85 -18.84 8.09
N MET A 508 10.16 -18.92 6.95
CA MET A 508 8.81 -19.46 6.90
C MET A 508 8.76 -20.93 7.34
N HIS A 509 9.67 -21.77 6.82
CA HIS A 509 9.71 -23.20 7.17
C HIS A 509 9.93 -23.41 8.67
N LYS A 510 10.84 -22.63 9.28
CA LYS A 510 11.10 -22.66 10.72
C LYS A 510 9.88 -22.24 11.53
N VAL A 511 9.17 -21.20 11.11
CA VAL A 511 7.95 -20.76 11.79
C VAL A 511 6.86 -21.83 11.72
N ILE A 512 6.74 -22.54 10.59
CA ILE A 512 5.73 -23.58 10.42
C ILE A 512 6.06 -24.85 11.23
N ASP A 513 7.32 -25.26 11.26
CA ASP A 513 7.71 -26.52 11.91
C ASP A 513 7.91 -26.40 13.42
N ASP A 514 8.46 -25.29 13.88
CA ASP A 514 8.95 -25.15 15.26
C ASP A 514 8.03 -24.28 16.14
N THR A 515 6.95 -23.69 15.60
CA THR A 515 6.10 -22.73 16.34
C THR A 515 4.60 -22.82 16.03
N ASP A 516 3.77 -22.34 16.96
CA ASP A 516 2.31 -22.20 16.80
C ASP A 516 1.89 -20.79 16.32
N TYR A 517 2.78 -20.03 15.68
CA TYR A 517 2.50 -18.65 15.25
C TYR A 517 1.90 -18.57 13.83
N ALA A 518 1.11 -17.52 13.58
CA ALA A 518 0.73 -17.13 12.23
C ALA A 518 1.95 -16.62 11.42
N VAL A 519 1.94 -16.82 10.11
CA VAL A 519 2.98 -16.32 9.19
C VAL A 519 2.52 -15.00 8.58
N VAL A 520 3.37 -13.96 8.62
CA VAL A 520 3.08 -12.66 8.02
C VAL A 520 4.18 -12.29 7.03
N LEU A 521 3.83 -12.18 5.74
CA LEU A 521 4.80 -11.90 4.68
C LEU A 521 4.99 -10.39 4.49
N HIS A 522 6.26 -9.97 4.39
CA HIS A 522 6.68 -8.61 3.99
C HIS A 522 7.59 -8.63 2.76
N THR A 523 7.78 -9.80 2.17
CA THR A 523 8.52 -10.05 0.92
C THR A 523 7.90 -11.25 0.21
N ASP A 524 8.11 -11.32 -1.10
CA ASP A 524 7.87 -12.55 -1.86
C ASP A 524 8.75 -13.68 -1.32
N VAL A 525 8.17 -14.88 -1.21
CA VAL A 525 8.87 -16.09 -0.82
C VAL A 525 8.91 -17.08 -1.97
N TYR A 526 10.12 -17.54 -2.27
CA TYR A 526 10.41 -18.44 -3.38
C TYR A 526 10.74 -19.83 -2.83
N MET A 527 9.98 -20.83 -3.27
CA MET A 527 10.12 -22.22 -2.86
C MET A 527 11.08 -22.96 -3.81
N PRO A 528 12.17 -23.60 -3.31
CA PRO A 528 13.21 -24.22 -4.15
C PRO A 528 12.79 -25.54 -4.80
N SER A 529 13.53 -25.97 -5.84
CA SER A 529 13.36 -27.27 -6.51
C SER A 529 13.87 -28.38 -5.63
N ILE A 530 13.17 -29.51 -5.59
CA ILE A 530 13.75 -30.74 -5.07
C ILE A 530 14.17 -31.60 -6.26
N GLY A 531 15.48 -31.73 -6.46
CA GLY A 531 16.02 -32.85 -7.21
C GLY A 531 15.91 -34.12 -6.34
N ALA A 532 15.19 -35.13 -6.82
CA ALA A 532 15.02 -36.45 -6.21
C ALA A 532 14.10 -36.53 -4.95
N GLY A 533 12.79 -36.39 -5.15
CA GLY A 533 11.79 -37.15 -4.38
C GLY A 533 11.52 -36.73 -2.93
N GLY A 534 11.90 -35.51 -2.51
CA GLY A 534 11.40 -34.91 -1.26
C GLY A 534 10.04 -34.24 -1.47
N GLU A 535 9.20 -34.23 -0.44
CA GLU A 535 7.92 -33.52 -0.40
C GLU A 535 8.18 -32.05 -0.02
N ALA A 536 7.79 -31.09 -0.87
CA ALA A 536 7.92 -29.66 -0.58
C ALA A 536 6.70 -29.13 0.20
N PHE A 537 6.15 -29.91 1.13
CA PHE A 537 4.98 -29.50 1.89
C PHE A 537 5.42 -28.84 3.19
N SER A 538 4.85 -27.68 3.48
CA SER A 538 4.76 -27.23 4.87
C SER A 538 3.35 -27.58 5.35
N ASN A 539 3.25 -28.35 6.43
CA ASN A 539 1.96 -28.66 7.03
C ASN A 539 1.52 -27.47 7.88
N PHE A 540 0.56 -26.69 7.40
CA PHE A 540 0.18 -25.45 8.06
C PHE A 540 -0.85 -25.71 9.14
N THR A 541 -0.56 -25.37 10.39
CA THR A 541 -1.56 -25.39 11.47
C THR A 541 -2.11 -24.00 11.77
N ASN A 542 -1.49 -22.95 11.23
CA ASN A 542 -1.76 -21.55 11.55
C ASN A 542 -2.08 -20.69 10.32
N SER A 543 -2.61 -19.50 10.58
CA SER A 543 -3.00 -18.52 9.55
C SER A 543 -1.79 -17.92 8.81
N ILE A 544 -1.99 -17.51 7.56
CA ILE A 544 -1.00 -16.84 6.71
C ILE A 544 -1.58 -15.52 6.21
N PHE A 545 -0.84 -14.44 6.43
CA PHE A 545 -1.18 -13.11 5.94
C PHE A 545 -0.14 -12.68 4.91
N GLY A 546 -0.54 -12.66 3.64
CA GLY A 546 0.35 -12.41 2.52
C GLY A 546 0.70 -10.93 2.34
N ASN A 547 -0.13 -9.99 2.80
CA ASN A 547 0.02 -8.55 2.56
C ASN A 547 0.29 -8.20 1.07
N GLY A 548 -0.21 -9.03 0.13
CA GLY A 548 -0.02 -8.90 -1.31
C GLY A 548 1.21 -9.58 -1.90
N HIS A 549 2.09 -10.08 -1.04
CA HIS A 549 3.31 -10.77 -1.45
C HIS A 549 3.02 -12.15 -2.01
N LYS A 550 3.99 -12.63 -2.78
CA LYS A 550 3.92 -13.86 -3.55
C LYS A 550 4.49 -15.05 -2.79
N LEU A 551 3.78 -16.16 -2.85
CA LEU A 551 4.30 -17.50 -2.59
C LEU A 551 4.55 -18.18 -3.94
N ASP A 552 5.81 -18.31 -4.33
CA ASP A 552 6.20 -18.71 -5.69
C ASP A 552 6.86 -20.09 -5.73
N GLY A 553 6.28 -21.00 -6.50
CA GLY A 553 6.78 -22.34 -6.80
C GLY A 553 7.82 -22.43 -7.91
N GLN A 554 8.45 -21.32 -8.30
CA GLN A 554 9.37 -21.11 -9.45
C GLN A 554 10.40 -22.22 -9.79
N PHE A 555 10.65 -23.17 -8.90
CA PHE A 555 11.62 -24.24 -9.05
C PHE A 555 11.02 -25.66 -9.01
N TYR A 556 9.71 -25.84 -9.12
CA TYR A 556 9.08 -27.17 -9.14
C TYR A 556 9.66 -28.12 -10.22
N SER A 557 10.12 -29.31 -9.79
CA SER A 557 10.43 -30.46 -10.66
C SER A 557 9.23 -31.41 -10.72
N ASP A 558 9.16 -32.20 -11.80
CA ASP A 558 8.04 -33.02 -12.29
C ASP A 558 7.50 -34.09 -11.30
N SER A 559 6.94 -33.69 -10.17
CA SER A 559 6.28 -34.59 -9.21
C SER A 559 4.83 -34.18 -8.96
N PRO A 560 3.85 -35.07 -9.24
CA PRO A 560 2.43 -34.83 -8.92
C PRO A 560 2.15 -34.73 -7.40
N LYS A 561 3.17 -34.96 -6.55
CA LYS A 561 3.13 -34.83 -5.08
C LYS A 561 3.78 -33.55 -4.56
N SER A 562 3.90 -32.47 -5.32
CA SER A 562 4.41 -31.20 -4.75
C SER A 562 3.24 -30.23 -4.50
N ARG A 563 3.16 -29.63 -3.30
CA ARG A 563 2.11 -28.69 -2.83
C ARG A 563 2.80 -27.52 -2.12
N LEU A 564 2.38 -26.28 -2.38
CA LEU A 564 2.86 -25.08 -1.66
C LEU A 564 2.19 -24.95 -0.29
N LEU A 565 0.88 -25.25 -0.24
CA LEU A 565 0.07 -25.26 0.98
C LEU A 565 -0.56 -26.64 1.12
N TYR A 566 -0.31 -27.32 2.24
CA TYR A 566 -0.80 -28.66 2.47
C TYR A 566 -1.36 -28.82 3.89
N TRP A 567 -2.50 -29.50 3.99
CA TRP A 567 -3.13 -29.88 5.26
C TRP A 567 -3.47 -31.36 5.25
N TYR A 568 -2.95 -32.09 6.24
CA TYR A 568 -3.29 -33.50 6.45
C TYR A 568 -4.32 -33.66 7.57
N LEU A 569 -5.41 -34.36 7.26
CA LEU A 569 -6.55 -34.55 8.17
C LEU A 569 -6.58 -35.91 8.89
N GLY A 570 -5.64 -36.82 8.56
CA GLY A 570 -5.59 -38.14 9.18
C GLY A 570 -5.06 -38.11 10.62
N THR A 571 -4.77 -39.28 11.19
CA THR A 571 -4.24 -39.39 12.57
C THR A 571 -2.72 -39.28 12.59
N GLY A 572 -2.15 -38.42 13.44
CA GLY A 572 -0.69 -38.31 13.64
C GLY A 572 -0.24 -36.95 14.18
N ALA A 573 1.07 -36.76 14.34
CA ALA A 573 1.66 -35.50 14.82
C ALA A 573 1.43 -34.32 13.87
N ASN A 574 1.16 -34.61 12.59
CA ASN A 574 0.93 -33.61 11.53
C ASN A 574 -0.56 -33.42 11.22
N ALA A 575 -1.46 -33.92 12.08
CA ALA A 575 -2.89 -33.77 11.88
C ALA A 575 -3.36 -32.36 12.26
N LEU A 576 -4.22 -31.75 11.45
CA LEU A 576 -4.90 -30.52 11.84
C LEU A 576 -5.70 -30.73 13.14
N SER A 577 -5.67 -29.76 14.06
CA SER A 577 -6.36 -29.85 15.35
C SER A 577 -7.88 -29.69 15.20
N ASP A 578 -8.63 -30.24 16.17
CA ASP A 578 -10.08 -30.02 16.23
C ASP A 578 -10.40 -28.55 16.58
N ASN A 579 -11.41 -28.01 15.92
CA ASN A 579 -11.83 -26.60 15.88
C ASN A 579 -10.77 -25.60 15.38
N ALA A 580 -9.75 -26.06 14.65
CA ALA A 580 -8.80 -25.16 14.00
C ALA A 580 -9.51 -24.18 13.05
N THR A 581 -9.09 -22.92 13.05
CA THR A 581 -9.54 -21.92 12.08
C THR A 581 -8.32 -21.26 11.46
N ILE A 582 -8.07 -21.55 10.18
CA ILE A 582 -6.92 -21.08 9.44
C ILE A 582 -7.39 -20.04 8.43
N ILE A 583 -6.79 -18.85 8.45
CA ILE A 583 -7.07 -17.78 7.49
C ILE A 583 -5.85 -17.63 6.59
N ILE A 584 -6.07 -17.67 5.29
CA ILE A 584 -5.10 -17.31 4.26
C ILE A 584 -5.64 -16.04 3.61
N GLU A 585 -5.02 -14.90 3.91
CA GLU A 585 -5.50 -13.61 3.45
C GLU A 585 -4.47 -12.88 2.58
N ASN A 586 -4.94 -12.27 1.49
CA ASN A 586 -4.16 -11.37 0.65
C ASN A 586 -2.85 -11.98 0.14
N LEU A 587 -2.86 -13.27 -0.21
CA LEU A 587 -1.68 -14.01 -0.68
C LEU A 587 -1.74 -14.22 -2.20
N ASN A 588 -0.62 -13.98 -2.88
CA ASN A 588 -0.47 -14.33 -4.30
C ASN A 588 0.22 -15.69 -4.44
N VAL A 589 -0.53 -16.73 -4.78
CA VAL A 589 -0.03 -18.09 -4.95
C VAL A 589 0.24 -18.35 -6.44
N GLN A 590 1.51 -18.61 -6.77
CA GLN A 590 1.91 -19.03 -8.11
C GLN A 590 2.55 -20.41 -8.05
N ALA A 591 1.92 -21.42 -8.66
CA ALA A 591 2.47 -22.77 -8.68
C ALA A 591 3.64 -22.90 -9.66
N TYR A 592 3.54 -22.25 -10.83
CA TYR A 592 4.49 -22.38 -11.93
C TYR A 592 4.85 -21.04 -12.58
N LYS A 593 6.11 -20.89 -13.00
CA LYS A 593 6.53 -19.74 -13.84
C LYS A 593 6.32 -20.09 -15.31
N PRO A 594 5.43 -19.41 -16.04
CA PRO A 594 5.25 -19.66 -17.47
C PRO A 594 6.56 -19.39 -18.23
N THR A 595 6.86 -20.24 -19.21
CA THR A 595 8.09 -20.15 -20.02
C THR A 595 7.95 -19.18 -21.19
N SER A 596 6.74 -18.71 -21.48
CA SER A 596 6.46 -17.70 -22.49
C SER A 596 5.16 -16.94 -22.18
N ASP A 597 5.00 -15.78 -22.83
CA ASP A 597 3.78 -14.98 -22.77
C ASP A 597 2.64 -15.57 -23.62
N ASP A 598 2.92 -16.58 -24.46
CA ASP A 598 1.89 -17.30 -25.20
C ASP A 598 1.10 -18.18 -24.23
N SER A 599 -0.16 -17.81 -24.01
CA SER A 599 -1.10 -18.58 -23.21
C SER A 599 -1.13 -20.06 -23.61
N LYS A 600 -1.00 -20.41 -24.88
CA LYS A 600 -1.03 -21.81 -25.32
C LYS A 600 0.19 -22.60 -24.86
N GLU A 601 1.38 -22.04 -24.99
CA GLU A 601 2.62 -22.68 -24.55
C GLU A 601 2.68 -22.78 -23.03
N ALA A 602 2.25 -21.72 -22.32
CA ALA A 602 2.12 -21.74 -20.87
C ALA A 602 1.17 -22.86 -20.40
N PHE A 603 0.02 -23.02 -21.06
CA PHE A 603 -0.94 -24.09 -20.73
C PHE A 603 -0.40 -25.48 -21.03
N THR A 604 0.28 -25.70 -22.16
CA THR A 604 0.93 -26.98 -22.47
C THR A 604 1.93 -27.36 -21.39
N SER A 605 2.77 -26.42 -20.95
CA SER A 605 3.73 -26.66 -19.89
C SER A 605 3.07 -27.00 -18.54
N LEU A 606 1.91 -26.42 -18.24
CA LEU A 606 1.14 -26.76 -17.03
C LEU A 606 0.56 -28.19 -17.09
N ILE A 607 0.13 -28.63 -18.27
CA ILE A 607 -0.38 -30.00 -18.51
C ILE A 607 0.75 -31.03 -18.36
N GLU A 608 1.93 -30.76 -18.91
CA GLU A 608 3.08 -31.67 -18.86
C GLU A 608 3.61 -31.86 -17.43
N LYS A 609 3.62 -30.79 -16.62
CA LYS A 609 4.27 -30.79 -15.31
C LYS A 609 3.36 -31.16 -14.14
N GLY A 610 2.03 -31.09 -14.32
CA GLY A 610 0.99 -31.59 -13.42
C GLY A 610 1.16 -31.28 -11.91
N GLY A 611 0.33 -30.40 -11.35
CA GLY A 611 0.26 -30.22 -9.89
C GLY A 611 -0.73 -29.15 -9.41
N GLY A 612 -1.27 -29.33 -8.20
CA GLY A 612 -2.06 -28.34 -7.48
C GLY A 612 -1.27 -27.71 -6.33
N PRO A 613 -1.12 -26.37 -6.24
CA PRO A 613 -0.30 -25.74 -5.21
C PRO A 613 -0.95 -25.83 -3.82
N VAL A 614 -2.26 -26.03 -3.72
CA VAL A 614 -2.97 -26.06 -2.46
C VAL A 614 -3.74 -27.36 -2.33
N CYS A 615 -3.54 -28.08 -1.24
CA CYS A 615 -4.18 -29.38 -1.03
C CYS A 615 -4.60 -29.61 0.41
N VAL A 616 -5.82 -30.11 0.59
CA VAL A 616 -6.30 -30.68 1.86
C VAL A 616 -6.57 -32.16 1.61
N GLU A 617 -5.84 -33.03 2.29
CA GLU A 617 -5.89 -34.47 2.08
C GLU A 617 -6.17 -35.24 3.38
N GLY A 618 -6.88 -36.36 3.27
CA GLY A 618 -7.12 -37.30 4.36
C GLY A 618 -8.56 -37.32 4.86
N ALA A 619 -8.75 -38.04 5.96
CA ALA A 619 -10.03 -38.31 6.57
C ALA A 619 -10.11 -37.70 7.97
N ARG A 620 -11.10 -36.83 8.19
CA ARG A 620 -11.36 -36.24 9.52
C ARG A 620 -11.65 -37.36 10.52
N SER A 621 -11.21 -37.17 11.77
CA SER A 621 -11.71 -38.01 12.87
C SER A 621 -13.21 -37.77 13.08
N GLU A 622 -13.96 -38.79 13.50
CA GLU A 622 -15.40 -38.65 13.71
C GLU A 622 -15.73 -37.50 14.68
N GLY A 623 -16.51 -36.52 14.23
CA GLY A 623 -16.90 -35.34 15.02
C GLY A 623 -15.93 -34.15 14.95
N GLN A 624 -14.77 -34.30 14.32
CA GLN A 624 -13.78 -33.23 14.14
C GLN A 624 -14.32 -32.11 13.23
N LYS A 625 -14.09 -30.86 13.64
CA LYS A 625 -14.44 -29.64 12.91
C LYS A 625 -13.20 -28.80 12.67
N PHE A 626 -13.08 -28.15 11.53
CA PHE A 626 -12.04 -27.15 11.27
C PHE A 626 -12.46 -26.30 10.08
N ASN A 627 -11.99 -25.06 10.03
CA ASN A 627 -12.25 -24.14 8.94
C ASN A 627 -10.94 -23.69 8.28
N ILE A 628 -10.94 -23.61 6.96
CA ILE A 628 -9.87 -22.97 6.19
C ILE A 628 -10.49 -21.90 5.28
N ASP A 629 -10.13 -20.65 5.53
CA ASP A 629 -10.65 -19.47 4.86
C ASP A 629 -9.59 -18.91 3.90
N PHE A 630 -9.86 -18.90 2.60
CA PHE A 630 -9.08 -18.17 1.60
C PHE A 630 -9.77 -16.84 1.30
N LYS A 631 -9.12 -15.73 1.63
CA LYS A 631 -9.69 -14.38 1.50
C LYS A 631 -8.79 -13.49 0.65
N PHE A 632 -9.34 -12.91 -0.41
CA PHE A 632 -8.64 -11.93 -1.23
C PHE A 632 -7.30 -12.45 -1.78
N CYS A 633 -7.24 -13.74 -2.10
CA CYS A 633 -6.04 -14.38 -2.64
C CYS A 633 -6.05 -14.36 -4.18
N LEU A 634 -4.86 -14.34 -4.77
CA LEU A 634 -4.65 -14.46 -6.20
C LEU A 634 -3.95 -15.78 -6.51
N PHE A 635 -4.63 -16.67 -7.23
CA PHE A 635 -4.10 -17.97 -7.65
C PHE A 635 -3.77 -17.95 -9.14
N GLN A 636 -2.56 -18.35 -9.50
CA GLN A 636 -2.06 -18.24 -10.87
C GLN A 636 -1.21 -19.42 -11.31
N TYR A 637 -1.33 -19.76 -12.61
CA TYR A 637 -0.45 -20.67 -13.32
C TYR A 637 -0.28 -22.01 -12.59
N ALA A 638 -1.36 -22.80 -12.58
CA ALA A 638 -1.37 -24.12 -11.98
C ALA A 638 -2.12 -25.12 -12.86
N TYR A 639 -1.96 -26.43 -12.61
CA TYR A 639 -2.82 -27.42 -13.24
C TYR A 639 -4.24 -27.36 -12.62
N SER A 640 -4.31 -27.55 -11.30
CA SER A 640 -5.45 -27.21 -10.43
C SER A 640 -5.00 -26.17 -9.42
N HIS A 641 -5.84 -25.28 -8.89
CA HIS A 641 -5.39 -24.33 -7.85
C HIS A 641 -5.60 -24.87 -6.44
N LEU A 642 -6.80 -25.38 -6.16
CA LEU A 642 -7.21 -25.88 -4.86
C LEU A 642 -7.73 -27.32 -4.99
N ASP A 643 -7.15 -28.25 -4.25
CA ASP A 643 -7.57 -29.65 -4.22
C ASP A 643 -8.01 -30.07 -2.80
N PHE A 644 -9.25 -30.54 -2.63
CA PHE A 644 -9.82 -30.85 -1.32
C PHE A 644 -10.40 -32.26 -1.26
N THR A 645 -10.03 -33.06 -0.25
CA THR A 645 -10.67 -34.36 0.03
C THR A 645 -11.64 -34.30 1.20
N ALA A 646 -11.62 -33.28 2.06
CA ALA A 646 -12.56 -33.06 3.15
C ALA A 646 -12.35 -31.67 3.79
N GLY A 647 -13.29 -31.24 4.63
CA GLY A 647 -13.16 -30.04 5.47
C GLY A 647 -14.21 -28.97 5.21
N ASP A 648 -14.22 -27.93 6.05
CA ASP A 648 -15.08 -26.76 5.89
C ASP A 648 -14.23 -25.61 5.31
N ILE A 649 -14.51 -25.21 4.06
CA ILE A 649 -13.67 -24.30 3.28
C ILE A 649 -14.48 -23.09 2.82
N LEU A 650 -13.96 -21.90 3.07
CA LEU A 650 -14.47 -20.64 2.52
C LEU A 650 -13.47 -20.08 1.50
N VAL A 651 -13.98 -19.68 0.34
CA VAL A 651 -13.22 -18.95 -0.68
C VAL A 651 -13.95 -17.65 -0.98
N GLU A 652 -13.42 -16.53 -0.50
CA GLU A 652 -14.06 -15.21 -0.55
C GLU A 652 -13.15 -14.18 -1.23
N GLY A 653 -13.67 -13.45 -2.21
CA GLY A 653 -12.94 -12.33 -2.84
C GLY A 653 -11.69 -12.76 -3.63
N CYS A 654 -11.54 -14.04 -3.95
CA CYS A 654 -10.34 -14.60 -4.58
C CYS A 654 -10.40 -14.53 -6.11
N ILE A 655 -9.22 -14.45 -6.74
CA ILE A 655 -9.06 -14.51 -8.20
C ILE A 655 -8.31 -15.78 -8.56
N PHE A 656 -8.88 -16.57 -9.47
CA PHE A 656 -8.25 -17.74 -10.07
C PHE A 656 -7.97 -17.45 -11.54
N ARG A 657 -6.70 -17.58 -11.96
CA ARG A 657 -6.34 -17.41 -13.36
C ARG A 657 -5.36 -18.42 -13.92
N ASN A 658 -5.48 -18.66 -15.22
CA ASN A 658 -4.55 -19.46 -16.03
C ASN A 658 -4.31 -20.86 -15.44
N ASN A 659 -5.38 -21.65 -15.31
CA ASN A 659 -5.28 -23.07 -14.95
C ASN A 659 -5.62 -23.99 -16.11
N SER A 660 -4.87 -25.09 -16.22
CA SER A 660 -5.04 -26.08 -17.29
C SER A 660 -5.99 -27.23 -16.95
N ALA A 661 -6.59 -27.28 -15.76
CA ALA A 661 -7.69 -28.18 -15.40
C ALA A 661 -8.81 -27.42 -14.64
N THR A 662 -9.14 -27.82 -13.40
CA THR A 662 -10.18 -27.19 -12.56
C THR A 662 -9.55 -26.22 -11.56
N ALA A 663 -10.11 -25.02 -11.35
CA ALA A 663 -9.53 -24.10 -10.38
C ALA A 663 -9.73 -24.61 -8.93
N ILE A 664 -10.92 -25.08 -8.61
CA ILE A 664 -11.22 -25.75 -7.34
C ILE A 664 -11.63 -27.18 -7.63
N THR A 665 -11.10 -28.12 -6.88
CA THR A 665 -11.28 -29.54 -7.12
C THR A 665 -11.64 -30.21 -5.81
N VAL A 666 -12.74 -30.97 -5.81
CA VAL A 666 -13.09 -31.81 -4.67
C VAL A 666 -13.00 -33.26 -5.08
N GLN A 667 -12.12 -33.99 -4.39
CA GLN A 667 -11.85 -35.41 -4.59
C GLN A 667 -12.63 -36.25 -3.57
N PHE A 668 -12.91 -37.51 -3.91
CA PHE A 668 -13.68 -38.44 -3.07
C PHE A 668 -13.22 -38.43 -1.60
N CYS A 669 -14.19 -38.37 -0.70
CA CYS A 669 -13.97 -38.41 0.73
C CYS A 669 -14.28 -39.84 1.21
N GLU A 670 -13.27 -40.71 1.34
CA GLU A 670 -13.51 -42.10 1.77
C GLU A 670 -14.23 -42.21 3.13
N ASN A 671 -14.07 -41.19 3.99
CA ASN A 671 -14.52 -41.21 5.39
C ASN A 671 -15.22 -39.91 5.85
N ASP A 672 -15.35 -38.86 5.03
CA ASP A 672 -16.01 -37.62 5.45
C ASP A 672 -16.63 -36.78 4.31
N ALA A 673 -16.96 -35.50 4.49
CA ALA A 673 -17.46 -34.60 3.46
C ALA A 673 -16.49 -33.43 3.20
N ALA A 674 -16.63 -32.73 2.08
CA ALA A 674 -16.10 -31.38 1.90
C ALA A 674 -17.28 -30.40 1.84
N ASN A 675 -17.23 -29.34 2.65
CA ASN A 675 -18.20 -28.27 2.69
C ASN A 675 -17.54 -26.99 2.17
N VAL A 676 -17.72 -26.68 0.89
CA VAL A 676 -17.04 -25.57 0.21
C VAL A 676 -18.03 -24.44 -0.07
N THR A 677 -17.68 -23.22 0.35
CA THR A 677 -18.43 -21.99 0.07
C THR A 677 -17.58 -21.07 -0.80
N VAL A 678 -18.12 -20.66 -1.95
CA VAL A 678 -17.47 -19.73 -2.88
C VAL A 678 -18.28 -18.45 -2.95
N LYS A 679 -17.64 -17.32 -2.66
CA LYS A 679 -18.28 -16.01 -2.54
C LYS A 679 -17.46 -14.92 -3.21
N ASN A 680 -18.11 -14.08 -4.01
CA ASN A 680 -17.51 -12.91 -4.66
C ASN A 680 -16.15 -13.19 -5.36
N CYS A 681 -16.01 -14.31 -6.07
CA CYS A 681 -14.74 -14.72 -6.68
C CYS A 681 -14.67 -14.42 -8.19
N ILE A 682 -13.47 -14.47 -8.77
CA ILE A 682 -13.26 -14.31 -10.22
C ILE A 682 -12.50 -15.50 -10.77
N PHE A 683 -13.02 -16.09 -11.84
CA PHE A 683 -12.40 -17.19 -12.57
C PHE A 683 -12.12 -16.73 -14.00
N SER A 684 -10.85 -16.59 -14.36
CA SER A 684 -10.42 -16.07 -15.67
C SER A 684 -9.44 -17.02 -16.33
N ASN A 685 -9.64 -17.36 -17.60
CA ASN A 685 -8.76 -18.32 -18.31
C ASN A 685 -8.57 -19.63 -17.52
N ALA A 686 -9.67 -20.19 -17.05
CA ALA A 686 -9.72 -21.54 -16.47
C ALA A 686 -10.25 -22.52 -17.52
N ILE A 687 -9.95 -23.82 -17.45
CA ILE A 687 -10.76 -24.79 -18.20
C ILE A 687 -12.14 -24.93 -17.55
N ALA A 688 -12.17 -25.09 -16.23
CA ALA A 688 -13.39 -25.03 -15.43
C ALA A 688 -13.12 -24.36 -14.06
N PRO A 689 -14.07 -23.54 -13.54
CA PRO A 689 -13.98 -22.97 -12.20
C PRO A 689 -13.91 -24.05 -11.11
N ILE A 690 -14.75 -25.07 -11.19
CA ILE A 690 -14.77 -26.15 -10.19
C ILE A 690 -15.00 -27.50 -10.88
N GLY A 691 -14.35 -28.54 -10.37
CA GLY A 691 -14.61 -29.94 -10.70
C GLY A 691 -14.85 -30.80 -9.46
N VAL A 692 -15.76 -31.76 -9.58
CA VAL A 692 -15.96 -32.83 -8.59
C VAL A 692 -15.46 -34.13 -9.19
N ILE A 693 -14.49 -34.76 -8.53
CA ILE A 693 -13.86 -36.01 -8.95
C ILE A 693 -14.38 -37.14 -8.06
N LEU A 694 -15.09 -38.08 -8.68
CA LEU A 694 -15.55 -39.31 -8.05
C LEU A 694 -14.51 -40.40 -8.35
N GLY A 695 -13.93 -41.00 -7.31
CA GLY A 695 -12.93 -42.07 -7.45
C GLY A 695 -13.55 -43.45 -7.69
N ASP A 696 -12.69 -44.46 -7.87
CA ASP A 696 -13.08 -45.85 -8.11
C ASP A 696 -13.88 -46.46 -6.93
N VAL A 697 -15.21 -46.54 -7.08
CA VAL A 697 -16.10 -47.26 -6.16
C VAL A 697 -15.66 -48.71 -5.94
N ASN A 698 -14.95 -49.38 -6.84
CA ASN A 698 -14.51 -50.77 -6.63
C ASN A 698 -13.27 -50.89 -5.72
N LYS A 699 -12.47 -49.83 -5.52
CA LYS A 699 -11.56 -49.74 -4.36
C LYS A 699 -12.32 -49.48 -3.07
N VAL A 700 -13.48 -48.83 -3.17
CA VAL A 700 -14.45 -48.63 -2.08
C VAL A 700 -15.11 -49.97 -1.68
N VAL A 701 -15.33 -50.95 -2.58
CA VAL A 701 -15.92 -52.29 -2.28
C VAL A 701 -15.01 -53.24 -1.45
N LYS A 702 -14.04 -52.73 -0.70
CA LYS A 702 -13.72 -53.31 0.62
C LYS A 702 -14.53 -52.65 1.75
N MET A 703 -15.71 -52.10 1.43
CA MET A 703 -16.67 -51.60 2.41
C MET A 703 -16.90 -52.71 3.42
N GLN A 704 -16.36 -52.54 4.62
CA GLN A 704 -16.75 -53.36 5.75
C GLN A 704 -18.27 -53.21 5.91
N LYS A 705 -18.94 -54.32 6.18
CA LYS A 705 -20.39 -54.36 6.36
C LYS A 705 -20.78 -53.28 7.39
N ASN A 706 -21.63 -52.31 6.99
CA ASN A 706 -22.18 -51.18 7.79
C ASN A 706 -21.44 -49.81 7.73
N TYR A 707 -20.73 -49.47 6.65
CA TYR A 707 -20.12 -48.13 6.49
C TYR A 707 -21.10 -47.13 5.83
N VAL A 708 -21.27 -45.93 6.40
CA VAL A 708 -22.13 -44.84 5.87
C VAL A 708 -21.26 -43.77 5.23
N LEU A 709 -21.42 -43.55 3.92
CA LEU A 709 -20.74 -42.49 3.17
C LEU A 709 -21.42 -41.13 3.42
N LYS A 710 -20.65 -40.05 3.62
CA LYS A 710 -21.17 -38.69 3.85
C LYS A 710 -21.18 -37.86 2.56
N SER A 711 -22.22 -37.04 2.37
CA SER A 711 -22.36 -36.16 1.20
C SER A 711 -21.60 -34.84 1.37
N SER A 712 -20.85 -34.42 0.36
CA SER A 712 -20.22 -33.09 0.29
C SER A 712 -21.24 -31.99 -0.01
N LYS A 713 -21.01 -30.76 0.46
CA LYS A 713 -21.85 -29.58 0.22
C LYS A 713 -21.07 -28.48 -0.49
N PHE A 714 -21.69 -27.86 -1.48
CA PHE A 714 -21.17 -26.71 -2.22
C PHE A 714 -22.17 -25.57 -2.18
N THR A 715 -21.66 -24.37 -1.93
CA THR A 715 -22.48 -23.17 -1.80
C THR A 715 -21.87 -22.06 -2.66
N TYR A 716 -22.67 -21.46 -3.54
CA TYR A 716 -22.32 -20.27 -4.33
C TYR A 716 -23.14 -19.07 -3.88
N GLU A 717 -22.47 -18.01 -3.47
CA GLU A 717 -23.11 -16.79 -2.96
C GLU A 717 -22.49 -15.53 -3.58
N GLY A 718 -23.29 -14.48 -3.75
CA GLY A 718 -22.79 -13.17 -4.20
C GLY A 718 -22.33 -13.14 -5.65
N ASP A 719 -21.48 -12.16 -5.97
CA ASP A 719 -21.07 -11.84 -7.34
C ASP A 719 -19.79 -12.59 -7.76
N ASN A 720 -19.90 -13.85 -8.19
CA ASN A 720 -18.78 -14.64 -8.70
C ASN A 720 -18.71 -14.60 -10.23
N TYR A 721 -17.67 -14.02 -10.83
CA TYR A 721 -17.52 -13.83 -12.27
C TYR A 721 -16.77 -14.98 -12.94
N ILE A 722 -17.36 -15.54 -14.00
CA ILE A 722 -16.74 -16.60 -14.82
C ILE A 722 -16.40 -16.04 -16.21
N TYR A 723 -15.14 -15.64 -16.40
CA TYR A 723 -14.57 -15.19 -17.67
C TYR A 723 -13.99 -16.39 -18.42
N ASN A 724 -14.88 -17.29 -18.83
CA ASN A 724 -14.52 -18.52 -19.54
C ASN A 724 -15.47 -18.80 -20.70
N TRP A 725 -15.56 -17.84 -21.62
CA TRP A 725 -16.33 -17.96 -22.84
C TRP A 725 -15.54 -18.72 -23.90
N LYS A 726 -16.10 -19.82 -24.39
CA LYS A 726 -15.51 -20.60 -25.48
C LYS A 726 -16.45 -20.61 -26.66
N LYS A 727 -15.92 -20.26 -27.83
CA LYS A 727 -16.60 -20.47 -29.09
C LYS A 727 -16.74 -21.97 -29.30
N VAL A 728 -17.92 -22.46 -29.68
CA VAL A 728 -18.22 -23.91 -29.65
C VAL A 728 -17.23 -24.72 -30.48
N ASP A 729 -16.92 -24.29 -31.70
CA ASP A 729 -15.98 -24.93 -32.61
C ASP A 729 -14.53 -24.91 -32.11
N GLU A 730 -14.20 -24.03 -31.17
CA GLU A 730 -12.86 -23.86 -30.59
C GLU A 730 -12.69 -24.59 -29.25
N ILE A 731 -13.76 -25.18 -28.68
CA ILE A 731 -13.69 -25.92 -27.42
C ILE A 731 -12.63 -27.02 -27.52
N ARG A 732 -11.67 -27.03 -26.58
CA ARG A 732 -10.69 -28.09 -26.38
C ARG A 732 -10.67 -28.48 -24.92
N MET A 733 -10.63 -29.78 -24.65
CA MET A 733 -10.48 -30.33 -23.30
C MET A 733 -9.31 -31.30 -23.25
N ASP A 734 -8.19 -30.78 -22.76
CA ASP A 734 -6.95 -31.51 -22.55
C ASP A 734 -6.82 -31.93 -21.08
N MET A 735 -7.78 -32.72 -20.60
CA MET A 735 -7.92 -33.09 -19.18
C MET A 735 -6.90 -34.10 -18.68
N LEU A 736 -6.27 -34.86 -19.58
CA LEU A 736 -5.26 -35.85 -19.20
C LEU A 736 -3.86 -35.28 -19.44
N PRO A 737 -2.99 -35.25 -18.41
CA PRO A 737 -1.61 -34.83 -18.57
C PRO A 737 -0.82 -35.87 -19.35
N SER A 738 0.14 -35.41 -20.17
CA SER A 738 1.14 -36.29 -20.77
C SER A 738 2.12 -36.77 -19.72
N VAL A 739 2.61 -38.00 -19.86
CA VAL A 739 3.64 -38.57 -18.99
C VAL A 739 5.02 -38.35 -19.63
N PRO A 740 6.00 -37.81 -18.90
CA PRO A 740 7.38 -37.70 -19.38
C PRO A 740 7.92 -39.05 -19.87
N ASP A 741 8.67 -39.03 -20.99
CA ASP A 741 9.36 -40.20 -21.57
C ASP A 741 8.47 -41.39 -21.97
N ASN A 742 7.16 -41.19 -22.18
CA ASN A 742 6.26 -42.25 -22.65
C ASN A 742 5.48 -41.86 -23.91
N ALA A 743 6.15 -41.86 -25.06
CA ALA A 743 5.58 -41.46 -26.36
C ALA A 743 4.31 -42.24 -26.74
N THR A 744 4.25 -43.54 -26.40
CA THR A 744 3.08 -44.39 -26.67
C THR A 744 1.88 -44.00 -25.82
N PHE A 745 2.09 -43.76 -24.52
CA PHE A 745 1.03 -43.29 -23.63
C PHE A 745 0.58 -41.86 -24.00
N ASN A 746 1.51 -40.99 -24.38
CA ASN A 746 1.20 -39.62 -24.78
C ASN A 746 0.40 -39.54 -26.09
N ALA A 747 0.68 -40.43 -27.06
CA ALA A 747 -0.14 -40.55 -28.26
C ALA A 747 -1.58 -40.98 -27.92
N LEU A 748 -1.76 -41.87 -26.94
CA LEU A 748 -3.07 -42.29 -26.45
C LEU A 748 -3.79 -41.15 -25.70
N VAL A 749 -3.09 -40.44 -24.81
CA VAL A 749 -3.60 -39.26 -24.10
C VAL A 749 -4.08 -38.20 -25.09
N TYR A 750 -3.29 -37.89 -26.12
CA TYR A 750 -3.66 -36.94 -27.17
C TYR A 750 -4.90 -37.38 -27.94
N GLN A 751 -5.05 -38.66 -28.26
CA GLN A 751 -6.26 -39.18 -28.91
C GLN A 751 -7.49 -39.03 -28.00
N ILE A 752 -7.37 -39.37 -26.71
CA ILE A 752 -8.46 -39.26 -25.73
C ILE A 752 -8.89 -37.80 -25.56
N ASN A 753 -7.95 -36.87 -25.42
CA ASN A 753 -8.25 -35.43 -25.30
C ASN A 753 -8.96 -34.87 -26.55
N ASN A 754 -8.56 -35.28 -27.75
CA ASN A 754 -9.27 -34.89 -28.99
C ASN A 754 -10.69 -35.46 -29.04
N MET A 755 -10.87 -36.73 -28.68
CA MET A 755 -12.19 -37.37 -28.63
C MET A 755 -13.13 -36.68 -27.63
N LEU A 756 -12.60 -36.29 -26.47
CA LEU A 756 -13.31 -35.54 -25.45
C LEU A 756 -13.70 -34.14 -25.92
N SER A 757 -12.80 -33.47 -26.65
CA SER A 757 -13.07 -32.17 -27.26
C SER A 757 -14.20 -32.25 -28.29
N ASP A 758 -14.15 -33.21 -29.21
CA ASP A 758 -15.17 -33.39 -30.26
C ASP A 758 -16.53 -33.81 -29.68
N PHE A 759 -16.53 -34.60 -28.61
CA PHE A 759 -17.72 -34.93 -27.84
C PHE A 759 -18.43 -33.68 -27.32
N LEU A 760 -17.73 -32.81 -26.60
CA LEU A 760 -18.34 -31.61 -26.03
C LEU A 760 -18.90 -30.68 -27.11
N ARG A 761 -18.16 -30.48 -28.21
CA ARG A 761 -18.61 -29.70 -29.35
C ARG A 761 -19.96 -30.22 -29.87
N THR A 762 -20.09 -31.53 -29.97
CA THR A 762 -21.34 -32.18 -30.41
C THR A 762 -22.46 -31.95 -29.39
N VAL A 763 -22.21 -32.20 -28.10
CA VAL A 763 -23.18 -32.05 -27.01
C VAL A 763 -23.76 -30.63 -26.93
N PHE A 764 -22.91 -29.60 -26.99
CA PHE A 764 -23.36 -28.21 -26.90
C PHE A 764 -24.21 -27.78 -28.10
N THR A 765 -24.10 -28.47 -29.23
CA THR A 765 -24.93 -28.20 -30.42
C THR A 765 -26.25 -28.99 -30.44
N LEU A 766 -26.48 -29.89 -29.48
CA LEU A 766 -27.77 -30.59 -29.38
C LEU A 766 -28.88 -29.60 -29.08
N LYS A 767 -30.01 -29.72 -29.79
CA LYS A 767 -31.16 -28.82 -29.64
C LYS A 767 -31.66 -28.73 -28.18
N VAL A 768 -31.60 -29.84 -27.44
CA VAL A 768 -32.01 -29.93 -26.03
C VAL A 768 -31.14 -29.08 -25.10
N ASN A 769 -29.91 -28.75 -25.50
CA ASN A 769 -28.95 -27.92 -24.76
C ASN A 769 -28.84 -26.48 -25.33
N SER A 770 -29.82 -26.02 -26.11
CA SER A 770 -29.72 -24.71 -26.78
C SER A 770 -29.83 -23.51 -25.83
N ASP A 771 -30.31 -23.71 -24.61
CA ASP A 771 -30.53 -22.67 -23.61
C ASP A 771 -29.26 -22.25 -22.86
N ILE A 772 -28.21 -23.08 -22.86
CA ILE A 772 -26.88 -22.75 -22.31
C ILE A 772 -25.98 -22.01 -23.31
N MET A 773 -26.46 -21.80 -24.53
CA MET A 773 -25.75 -21.13 -25.62
C MET A 773 -25.97 -19.61 -25.60
N TYR A 774 -24.93 -18.87 -25.99
CA TYR A 774 -24.97 -17.42 -26.18
C TYR A 774 -24.46 -17.05 -27.57
N TYR A 775 -25.29 -16.38 -28.36
CA TYR A 775 -24.90 -15.93 -29.70
C TYR A 775 -24.29 -14.53 -29.64
N TYR A 776 -23.07 -14.39 -30.13
CA TYR A 776 -22.32 -13.14 -30.11
C TYR A 776 -21.45 -13.02 -31.37
N GLU A 777 -21.47 -11.84 -32.01
CA GLU A 777 -20.64 -11.51 -33.19
C GLU A 777 -20.58 -12.62 -34.27
N GLY A 778 -21.73 -13.20 -34.62
CA GLY A 778 -21.80 -14.21 -35.68
C GLY A 778 -21.53 -15.65 -35.23
N SER A 779 -21.16 -15.87 -33.96
CA SER A 779 -20.72 -17.17 -33.46
C SER A 779 -21.47 -17.60 -32.20
N ASN A 780 -21.53 -18.91 -31.98
CA ASN A 780 -22.11 -19.49 -30.76
C ASN A 780 -21.02 -19.69 -29.72
N TYR A 781 -21.27 -19.21 -28.50
CA TYR A 781 -20.41 -19.34 -27.34
C TYR A 781 -21.10 -20.08 -26.22
N VAL A 782 -20.31 -20.77 -25.39
CA VAL A 782 -20.73 -21.34 -24.12
C VAL A 782 -19.86 -20.77 -23.01
N ASN A 783 -20.46 -20.46 -21.86
CA ASN A 783 -19.72 -20.11 -20.66
C ASN A 783 -19.40 -21.41 -19.91
N MET A 784 -18.11 -21.74 -19.78
CA MET A 784 -17.64 -22.99 -19.19
C MET A 784 -17.55 -22.85 -17.65
N GLY A 785 -18.72 -22.86 -16.99
CA GLY A 785 -18.88 -22.75 -15.53
C GLY A 785 -18.69 -24.08 -14.76
N PHE A 786 -19.29 -24.20 -13.56
CA PHE A 786 -19.22 -25.44 -12.74
C PHE A 786 -19.75 -26.61 -13.57
N LEU A 787 -18.86 -27.52 -13.94
CA LEU A 787 -19.12 -28.58 -14.91
C LEU A 787 -18.86 -29.94 -14.25
N VAL A 788 -19.93 -30.71 -14.01
CA VAL A 788 -19.79 -32.11 -13.58
C VAL A 788 -19.72 -32.99 -14.81
N LEU A 789 -18.52 -33.43 -15.17
CA LEU A 789 -18.30 -34.46 -16.19
C LEU A 789 -18.14 -35.79 -15.48
N GLY A 790 -19.15 -36.66 -15.56
CA GLY A 790 -19.11 -38.05 -15.06
C GLY A 790 -18.15 -38.97 -15.82
N LEU A 791 -16.99 -38.45 -16.26
CA LEU A 791 -16.00 -39.16 -17.07
C LEU A 791 -15.14 -40.12 -16.25
N TRP A 792 -15.14 -40.01 -14.91
CA TRP A 792 -14.12 -40.62 -14.06
C TRP A 792 -14.62 -41.78 -13.20
N TYR A 793 -15.46 -42.66 -13.78
CA TYR A 793 -15.90 -43.96 -13.25
C TYR A 793 -17.23 -43.96 -12.48
N ASN A 794 -17.99 -45.04 -12.74
CA ASN A 794 -19.21 -45.65 -12.18
C ASN A 794 -20.02 -45.03 -11.00
N ALA A 795 -19.95 -43.73 -10.73
CA ALA A 795 -20.77 -43.07 -9.72
C ALA A 795 -21.90 -42.29 -10.40
N ASN A 796 -23.13 -42.44 -9.88
CA ASN A 796 -24.29 -41.66 -10.30
C ASN A 796 -24.48 -40.50 -9.30
N PRO A 797 -23.75 -39.38 -9.42
CA PRO A 797 -23.82 -38.30 -8.44
C PRO A 797 -25.25 -37.77 -8.34
N GLN A 798 -25.90 -38.04 -7.22
CA GLN A 798 -27.22 -37.48 -6.92
C GLN A 798 -27.04 -36.04 -6.45
N ILE A 799 -27.58 -35.08 -7.21
CA ILE A 799 -27.66 -33.69 -6.82
C ILE A 799 -28.95 -33.51 -6.01
N ASN A 800 -28.82 -33.08 -4.76
CA ASN A 800 -29.93 -32.83 -3.81
C ASN A 800 -30.84 -34.06 -3.55
N PRO A 801 -30.34 -35.15 -2.94
CA PRO A 801 -31.13 -36.37 -2.71
C PRO A 801 -32.25 -36.16 -1.68
N ALA A 802 -33.49 -36.54 -2.04
CA ALA A 802 -34.64 -36.42 -1.16
C ALA A 802 -34.76 -37.56 -0.10
N SER A 803 -34.09 -38.72 -0.28
CA SER A 803 -34.36 -39.88 0.62
C SER A 803 -33.37 -41.05 0.61
N TYR A 804 -32.13 -40.94 0.11
CA TYR A 804 -31.13 -42.03 0.24
C TYR A 804 -29.77 -41.46 0.66
N SER A 805 -29.24 -41.98 1.76
CA SER A 805 -28.28 -41.31 2.65
C SER A 805 -26.80 -41.65 2.42
N GLU A 806 -26.40 -42.17 1.26
CA GLU A 806 -25.04 -42.73 1.13
C GLU A 806 -24.25 -42.30 -0.13
N GLU A 807 -24.81 -41.61 -1.14
CA GLU A 807 -23.99 -41.11 -2.27
C GLU A 807 -24.58 -39.80 -2.82
N GLY A 808 -23.85 -38.67 -2.75
CA GLY A 808 -24.32 -37.42 -3.37
C GLY A 808 -23.55 -36.13 -3.06
N VAL A 809 -23.84 -35.09 -3.84
CA VAL A 809 -23.33 -33.71 -3.67
C VAL A 809 -24.52 -32.76 -3.50
N ASN A 810 -24.54 -32.01 -2.40
CA ASN A 810 -25.56 -30.99 -2.15
C ASN A 810 -25.07 -29.66 -2.73
N ILE A 811 -25.86 -29.04 -3.62
CA ILE A 811 -25.48 -27.77 -4.26
C ILE A 811 -26.51 -26.70 -3.89
N HIS A 812 -26.04 -25.64 -3.24
CA HIS A 812 -26.79 -24.43 -2.96
C HIS A 812 -26.27 -23.29 -3.85
N ILE A 813 -27.18 -22.60 -4.54
CA ILE A 813 -26.85 -21.50 -5.44
C ILE A 813 -27.71 -20.29 -5.10
N ASP A 814 -27.14 -19.10 -5.22
CA ASP A 814 -27.90 -17.87 -5.30
C ASP A 814 -28.71 -17.86 -6.61
N GLU A 815 -30.00 -18.22 -6.52
CA GLU A 815 -30.92 -18.32 -7.65
C GLU A 815 -31.12 -16.98 -8.38
N ASP A 816 -30.71 -15.86 -7.78
CA ASP A 816 -30.79 -14.54 -8.40
C ASP A 816 -29.69 -14.33 -9.45
N LYS A 817 -28.59 -15.10 -9.35
CA LYS A 817 -27.34 -14.91 -10.08
C LYS A 817 -26.87 -16.15 -10.86
N TYR A 818 -27.39 -17.34 -10.51
CA TYR A 818 -26.92 -18.60 -11.08
C TYR A 818 -28.06 -19.58 -11.36
N TRP A 819 -27.94 -20.29 -12.48
CA TRP A 819 -28.80 -21.41 -12.83
C TRP A 819 -27.98 -22.69 -12.98
N LEU A 820 -28.31 -23.70 -12.17
CA LEU A 820 -27.78 -25.06 -12.36
C LEU A 820 -28.66 -25.79 -13.37
N LYS A 821 -28.08 -26.14 -14.53
CA LYS A 821 -28.81 -26.78 -15.63
C LYS A 821 -28.31 -28.19 -15.88
N GLN A 822 -29.24 -29.13 -16.01
CA GLN A 822 -28.98 -30.47 -16.51
C GLN A 822 -28.81 -30.42 -18.03
N MET A 823 -27.69 -30.95 -18.53
CA MET A 823 -27.29 -31.00 -19.93
C MET A 823 -27.42 -32.45 -20.43
N ASP A 824 -28.06 -32.67 -21.56
CA ASP A 824 -28.15 -33.99 -22.19
C ASP A 824 -26.85 -34.29 -22.95
N ILE A 825 -26.15 -35.36 -22.56
CA ILE A 825 -24.89 -35.80 -23.17
C ILE A 825 -25.05 -37.03 -24.07
N SER A 826 -26.28 -37.43 -24.40
CA SER A 826 -26.58 -38.63 -25.20
C SER A 826 -26.17 -38.56 -26.68
N GLY A 827 -25.73 -37.41 -27.18
CA GLY A 827 -25.42 -37.15 -28.59
C GLY A 827 -24.26 -37.95 -29.21
N MET A 828 -23.68 -38.90 -28.48
CA MET A 828 -22.65 -39.81 -28.99
C MET A 828 -23.24 -41.09 -29.57
N PRO A 829 -22.76 -41.56 -30.74
CA PRO A 829 -22.71 -43.00 -30.98
C PRO A 829 -21.83 -43.62 -29.88
N VAL A 830 -22.37 -44.60 -29.15
CA VAL A 830 -21.64 -45.36 -28.13
C VAL A 830 -20.20 -45.64 -28.60
N MET A 831 -19.20 -45.10 -27.92
CA MET A 831 -17.81 -45.48 -28.16
C MET A 831 -17.64 -46.94 -27.73
N GLN A 832 -17.90 -47.86 -28.65
CA GLN A 832 -17.96 -49.32 -28.42
C GLN A 832 -16.60 -49.98 -28.12
N ASN A 833 -15.55 -49.22 -27.79
CA ASN A 833 -14.23 -49.79 -27.55
C ASN A 833 -14.10 -50.32 -26.11
N PRO A 834 -13.76 -51.61 -25.89
CA PRO A 834 -13.44 -52.17 -24.57
C PRO A 834 -12.39 -51.38 -23.80
N LEU A 835 -11.43 -50.73 -24.50
CA LEU A 835 -10.38 -49.91 -23.88
C LEU A 835 -10.93 -48.64 -23.18
N ILE A 836 -12.08 -48.14 -23.65
CA ILE A 836 -12.76 -46.94 -23.12
C ILE A 836 -13.66 -47.32 -21.94
N ARG A 837 -14.28 -48.51 -21.98
CA ARG A 837 -14.95 -49.09 -20.80
C ARG A 837 -13.98 -49.38 -19.66
N SER A 838 -12.75 -49.81 -19.95
CA SER A 838 -11.70 -49.96 -18.91
C SER A 838 -11.19 -48.62 -18.37
N LEU A 839 -11.41 -47.51 -19.09
CA LEU A 839 -11.16 -46.15 -18.64
C LEU A 839 -12.40 -45.53 -17.92
N GLY A 840 -13.49 -46.28 -17.74
CA GLY A 840 -14.64 -45.86 -16.94
C GLY A 840 -15.66 -44.95 -17.62
N ILE A 841 -15.56 -44.74 -18.93
CA ILE A 841 -16.48 -43.86 -19.68
C ILE A 841 -17.67 -44.70 -20.17
N LEU A 842 -18.79 -44.64 -19.43
CA LEU A 842 -20.04 -45.36 -19.74
C LEU A 842 -21.21 -44.38 -20.02
N PRO A 843 -22.26 -44.83 -20.73
CA PRO A 843 -23.26 -43.95 -21.33
C PRO A 843 -24.45 -43.77 -20.39
N GLU A 844 -24.47 -42.69 -19.61
CA GLU A 844 -25.72 -42.15 -19.08
C GLU A 844 -25.87 -40.68 -19.50
N ASN A 845 -27.11 -40.29 -19.76
CA ASN A 845 -27.43 -39.22 -20.70
C ASN A 845 -27.30 -37.80 -20.13
N TYR A 846 -26.77 -37.58 -18.91
CA TYR A 846 -26.82 -36.24 -18.31
C TYR A 846 -25.54 -35.79 -17.58
N ALA A 847 -25.18 -34.51 -17.76
CA ALA A 847 -24.17 -33.75 -17.03
C ALA A 847 -24.80 -32.47 -16.44
N TYR A 848 -24.09 -31.73 -15.59
CA TYR A 848 -24.60 -30.46 -15.04
C TYR A 848 -23.64 -29.31 -15.34
N VAL A 849 -24.22 -28.17 -15.72
CA VAL A 849 -23.51 -26.91 -15.97
C VAL A 849 -24.14 -25.82 -15.13
N LEU A 850 -23.34 -25.11 -14.34
CA LEU A 850 -23.74 -23.85 -13.71
C LEU A 850 -23.47 -22.72 -14.69
N ASN A 851 -24.53 -21.99 -15.04
CA ASN A 851 -24.41 -20.75 -15.80
C ASN A 851 -24.60 -19.58 -14.86
N GLN A 852 -23.71 -18.60 -14.93
CA GLN A 852 -23.88 -17.32 -14.24
C GLN A 852 -24.85 -16.44 -15.06
N ARG A 853 -26.14 -16.59 -14.77
CA ARG A 853 -27.21 -15.79 -15.37
C ARG A 853 -28.03 -15.14 -14.28
N ASP A 854 -28.28 -13.84 -14.45
CA ASP A 854 -29.22 -13.13 -13.60
C ASP A 854 -30.65 -13.63 -13.82
N LYS A 855 -31.59 -13.27 -12.92
CA LYS A 855 -33.03 -13.61 -13.05
C LYS A 855 -33.65 -13.27 -14.40
N ASP A 856 -33.15 -12.24 -15.08
CA ASP A 856 -33.62 -11.83 -16.41
C ASP A 856 -33.04 -12.68 -17.56
N GLY A 857 -32.19 -13.66 -17.24
CA GLY A 857 -31.54 -14.57 -18.17
C GLY A 857 -30.29 -13.97 -18.86
N SER A 858 -29.89 -12.75 -18.50
CA SER A 858 -28.68 -12.11 -19.00
C SER A 858 -27.42 -12.67 -18.34
N TYR A 859 -26.32 -12.68 -19.08
CA TYR A 859 -25.02 -13.07 -18.53
C TYR A 859 -24.30 -11.86 -17.96
N ASN A 860 -23.68 -12.05 -16.78
CA ASN A 860 -22.87 -11.03 -16.10
C ASN A 860 -21.50 -10.79 -16.74
N THR A 861 -21.08 -11.65 -17.66
CA THR A 861 -19.90 -11.48 -18.52
C THR A 861 -20.27 -11.80 -19.97
N LYS A 862 -19.48 -11.35 -20.95
CA LYS A 862 -19.70 -11.61 -22.38
C LYS A 862 -18.45 -12.19 -23.06
N PRO A 863 -18.59 -12.89 -24.20
CA PRO A 863 -17.44 -13.25 -25.03
C PRO A 863 -16.59 -12.03 -25.39
N ASN A 864 -15.27 -12.22 -25.44
CA ASN A 864 -14.25 -11.17 -25.68
C ASN A 864 -14.16 -10.09 -24.59
N GLU A 865 -14.95 -10.16 -23.53
CA GLU A 865 -14.79 -9.27 -22.39
C GLU A 865 -13.51 -9.60 -21.64
N THR A 866 -12.66 -8.59 -21.45
CA THR A 866 -11.44 -8.71 -20.67
C THR A 866 -11.71 -8.37 -19.21
N TYR A 867 -11.13 -9.16 -18.32
CA TYR A 867 -11.16 -8.86 -16.90
C TYR A 867 -10.22 -7.69 -16.58
N ASN A 868 -10.77 -6.61 -16.03
CA ASN A 868 -10.01 -5.48 -15.48
C ASN A 868 -10.40 -5.26 -14.02
N ILE A 869 -9.41 -5.17 -13.12
CA ILE A 869 -9.63 -4.83 -11.71
C ILE A 869 -9.84 -3.32 -11.60
N ASP A 870 -11.03 -2.86 -11.97
CA ASP A 870 -11.46 -1.50 -11.70
C ASP A 870 -11.96 -1.36 -10.25
N TYR A 871 -12.13 -0.11 -9.80
CA TYR A 871 -12.58 0.19 -8.44
C TYR A 871 -13.96 -0.44 -8.12
N LYS A 872 -14.85 -0.54 -9.11
CA LYS A 872 -16.17 -1.16 -8.94
C LYS A 872 -16.06 -2.68 -8.74
N THR A 873 -15.19 -3.35 -9.49
CA THR A 873 -14.93 -4.78 -9.36
C THR A 873 -14.25 -5.09 -8.03
N TYR A 874 -13.29 -4.26 -7.63
CA TYR A 874 -12.67 -4.32 -6.32
C TYR A 874 -13.68 -4.27 -5.18
N ASN A 875 -14.59 -3.28 -5.14
CA ASN A 875 -15.60 -3.17 -4.09
C ASN A 875 -16.53 -4.40 -4.05
N ARG A 876 -16.92 -4.91 -5.22
CA ARG A 876 -17.74 -6.12 -5.33
C ARG A 876 -17.04 -7.36 -4.77
N LEU A 877 -15.73 -7.53 -5.00
CA LEU A 877 -14.95 -8.61 -4.37
C LEU A 877 -15.01 -8.56 -2.83
N HIS A 878 -15.12 -7.37 -2.24
CA HIS A 878 -15.24 -7.15 -0.79
C HIS A 878 -16.68 -7.24 -0.27
N GLY A 879 -17.66 -7.50 -1.14
CA GLY A 879 -19.07 -7.46 -0.77
C GLY A 879 -19.62 -6.06 -0.47
N GLU A 880 -18.90 -5.01 -0.91
CA GLU A 880 -19.36 -3.63 -0.81
C GLU A 880 -20.15 -3.25 -2.08
N ASN A 881 -21.46 -3.14 -1.96
CA ASN A 881 -22.32 -2.73 -3.08
C ASN A 881 -22.07 -1.25 -3.44
N SER A 882 -21.51 -0.98 -4.62
CA SER A 882 -21.53 0.36 -5.19
C SER A 882 -22.96 0.65 -5.69
N ASN A 883 -23.79 1.29 -4.85
CA ASN A 883 -25.04 1.90 -5.30
C ASN A 883 -24.78 2.99 -6.34
#